data_AF-A0A4Y9XWB8-F1
#
_entry.id   AF-A0A4Y9XWB8-F1
#
_cell.length_a   1.000
_cell.length_b   1.000
_cell.length_c   1.000
_cell.angle_alpha   90.00
_cell.angle_beta   90.00
_cell.angle_gamma   90.00
#
_symmetry.space_group_name_H-M   'P 1'
#
loop_
_entity.id
_entity.type
_entity.pdbx_description
1 polymer ?
#
loop_
_entity_poly.entity_id
_entity_poly.type
_entity_poly.pdbx_seq_one_letter_code
_entity_poly.pdbx_strand_id
1 'polypeptide(L)'
;MFPNLLPNALQYLLASFLWSKDSPSHATPPPLRFELRHIHALANSSRIVFSDVRLGSSNFAAEDYGVSTKPVAVHRPASHASFSSARFRGLTNISWDEVEVVGPDIQDRDTLLTLAKMTNNAYSEPTDSEWYDLGPDWINDTYPFGWEPDADGFRGHVFATPDNSTVVISVKGTSAGWLVGGGGPTTKKDKVNDNLLFSCCCARVGPTWSPVCGCYEGSYKCDQGCLEKSLAEDSLFYSVGTNLYYNVTYMYPNSNIWLVGHSLGGSLASLIGVTFGAPVVAFEAPGDKLAAQRLHLPSPPSVQHITHVYHTADPIAMGTCNGVASSCAIAGYAMESKCHLGKIIRYDTVSQLGWSVDIRTHGIRMIIEKLLVSDWDGGDGDNGTHKAVPDLFQEEDCVATMLSALEILAVIGVVLLVPLLYRLWNFIWLYFLRPSTAHKYLHAAPTYALITGASDGIGKALAKELYDQGFNLILHGRNEQKIRKVVEEVRRNGARDVLYFLADASDVNHDFERMMAPYMNLNITLVVHNVGNQGFTKERIDGFSNADVAGIVNRNAIFPLHLTHTLLPRLRLSAKTGPVLVQFMGSLASEISPPRFAIYGASKSFLKALARGLDTDEQVWTPTGVHFEYLVTGQVQSNSMRLTASLGTPTSETYAKAIVARMGCGWRKYCPFWVHAVQLWFSEVMGEGMQDKYAAGAIPELIALHEKKA
;
A
#
# COMPACT_ATOMS: atom_id res chain seq x y z
N MET A 1 4.72 60.60 -57.42
CA MET A 1 3.29 60.90 -57.65
C MET A 1 2.50 59.92 -56.77
N PHE A 2 1.91 60.42 -55.68
CA PHE A 2 1.00 59.70 -54.76
C PHE A 2 -0.28 59.21 -55.50
N PRO A 3 -1.20 58.41 -54.90
CA PRO A 3 -1.08 57.02 -54.44
C PRO A 3 -2.34 56.16 -54.82
N ASN A 4 -2.37 54.89 -54.39
CA ASN A 4 -3.49 54.00 -54.05
C ASN A 4 -4.89 54.18 -54.68
N LEU A 5 -5.51 53.07 -55.09
CA LEU A 5 -6.89 52.70 -54.69
C LEU A 5 -7.27 51.30 -55.19
N LEU A 6 -7.04 50.28 -54.37
CA LEU A 6 -7.93 49.12 -54.24
C LEU A 6 -7.66 48.46 -52.87
N PRO A 7 -8.69 48.24 -52.03
CA PRO A 7 -8.48 47.72 -50.67
C PRO A 7 -8.11 46.24 -50.69
N ASN A 8 -7.17 45.83 -49.84
CA ASN A 8 -6.74 44.44 -49.65
C ASN A 8 -7.92 43.46 -49.43
N ALA A 9 -9.04 43.94 -48.88
CA ALA A 9 -10.25 43.14 -48.69
C ALA A 9 -10.82 42.56 -49.99
N LEU A 10 -10.67 43.24 -51.14
CA LEU A 10 -11.18 42.75 -52.43
C LEU A 10 -10.22 41.74 -53.10
N GLN A 11 -8.92 41.82 -52.82
CA GLN A 11 -7.95 40.81 -53.25
C GLN A 11 -8.14 39.49 -52.50
N TYR A 12 -8.49 39.53 -51.21
CA TYR A 12 -8.81 38.34 -50.44
C TYR A 12 -10.16 37.72 -50.83
N LEU A 13 -11.15 38.52 -51.24
CA LEU A 13 -12.45 38.05 -51.73
C LEU A 13 -12.41 37.43 -53.14
N LEU A 14 -11.47 37.84 -54.00
CA LEU A 14 -11.26 37.22 -55.32
C LEU A 14 -10.39 35.96 -55.25
N ALA A 15 -9.50 35.85 -54.27
CA ALA A 15 -8.73 34.63 -54.01
C ALA A 15 -9.58 33.49 -53.39
N SER A 16 -10.69 33.82 -52.72
CA SER A 16 -11.60 32.83 -52.13
C SER A 16 -12.66 32.28 -53.10
N PHE A 17 -12.89 32.93 -54.25
CA PHE A 17 -13.85 32.48 -55.28
C PHE A 17 -13.21 31.70 -56.44
N LEU A 18 -11.88 31.70 -56.58
CA LEU A 18 -11.14 31.04 -57.67
C LEU A 18 -10.29 29.85 -57.22
N TRP A 19 -10.41 29.44 -55.95
CA TRP A 19 -9.82 28.20 -55.44
C TRP A 19 -10.94 27.21 -55.05
N SER A 20 -11.76 26.82 -56.03
CA SER A 20 -12.26 25.45 -55.99
C SER A 20 -11.04 24.55 -56.18
N LYS A 21 -10.44 24.12 -55.07
CA LYS A 21 -9.71 22.86 -55.09
C LYS A 21 -10.76 21.82 -55.48
N ASP A 22 -10.81 21.50 -56.76
CA ASP A 22 -11.02 20.13 -57.18
C ASP A 22 -9.95 19.32 -56.45
N SER A 23 -10.28 18.88 -55.24
CA SER A 23 -9.59 17.75 -54.64
C SER A 23 -9.69 16.65 -55.69
N PRO A 24 -8.57 16.06 -56.14
CA PRO A 24 -8.67 14.83 -56.88
C PRO A 24 -9.50 13.91 -55.98
N SER A 25 -10.59 13.37 -56.51
CA SER A 25 -11.23 12.21 -55.91
C SER A 25 -10.15 11.13 -55.83
N HIS A 26 -9.42 11.09 -54.72
CA HIS A 26 -8.60 9.94 -54.37
C HIS A 26 -9.61 8.82 -54.17
N ALA A 27 -9.87 8.08 -55.24
CA ALA A 27 -10.50 6.79 -55.14
C ALA A 27 -9.68 6.03 -54.08
N THR A 28 -10.32 5.69 -52.96
CA THR A 28 -9.73 4.85 -51.94
C THR A 28 -9.21 3.60 -52.66
N PRO A 29 -7.92 3.28 -52.57
CA PRO A 29 -7.40 2.10 -53.24
C PRO A 29 -8.21 0.88 -52.77
N PRO A 30 -8.54 -0.05 -53.68
CA PRO A 30 -9.31 -1.22 -53.30
C PRO A 30 -8.57 -1.98 -52.17
N PRO A 31 -9.30 -2.55 -51.21
CA PRO A 31 -8.68 -3.27 -50.11
C PRO A 31 -7.80 -4.41 -50.63
N LEU A 32 -6.63 -4.59 -50.03
CA LEU A 32 -5.74 -5.70 -50.35
C LEU A 32 -6.34 -7.00 -49.85
N ARG A 33 -6.21 -8.07 -50.62
CA ARG A 33 -6.68 -9.41 -50.27
C ARG A 33 -5.48 -10.29 -49.93
N PHE A 34 -5.58 -11.05 -48.85
CA PHE A 34 -4.48 -11.88 -48.36
C PHE A 34 -4.84 -13.37 -48.34
N GLU A 35 -3.85 -14.20 -48.66
CA GLU A 35 -3.90 -15.66 -48.60
C GLU A 35 -2.81 -16.16 -47.64
N LEU A 36 -3.09 -17.20 -46.84
CA LEU A 36 -2.05 -17.88 -46.07
C LEU A 36 -1.09 -18.62 -47.00
N ARG A 37 0.20 -18.26 -46.95
CA ARG A 37 1.24 -18.87 -47.79
C ARG A 37 2.10 -19.85 -47.02
N HIS A 38 2.54 -19.47 -45.82
CA HIS A 38 3.49 -20.26 -45.06
C HIS A 38 3.15 -20.32 -43.58
N ILE A 39 3.47 -21.45 -42.96
CA ILE A 39 3.59 -21.60 -41.51
C ILE A 39 5.08 -21.51 -41.17
N HIS A 40 5.44 -20.75 -40.13
CA HIS A 40 6.83 -20.68 -39.65
C HIS A 40 6.93 -21.16 -38.19
N ALA A 41 8.01 -21.86 -37.89
CA ALA A 41 8.30 -22.37 -36.56
C ALA A 41 9.80 -22.49 -36.30
N LEU A 42 10.18 -22.58 -35.02
CA LEU A 42 11.55 -22.80 -34.60
C LEU A 42 11.89 -24.30 -34.58
N ALA A 43 12.91 -24.71 -35.32
CA ALA A 43 13.47 -26.06 -35.21
C ALA A 43 14.38 -26.19 -33.96
N ASN A 44 14.69 -27.43 -33.56
CA ASN A 44 15.57 -27.74 -32.41
C ASN A 44 16.97 -27.08 -32.45
N SER A 45 17.41 -26.56 -33.60
CA SER A 45 18.69 -25.85 -33.79
C SER A 45 18.59 -24.32 -33.76
N SER A 46 17.50 -23.75 -33.22
CA SER A 46 17.22 -22.30 -33.22
C SER A 46 17.13 -21.67 -34.61
N ARG A 47 16.91 -22.49 -35.65
CA ARG A 47 16.68 -22.05 -37.03
C ARG A 47 15.19 -22.01 -37.33
N ILE A 48 14.77 -20.99 -38.07
CA ILE A 48 13.40 -20.90 -38.55
C ILE A 48 13.23 -21.81 -39.76
N VAL A 49 12.18 -22.63 -39.71
CA VAL A 49 11.75 -23.49 -40.79
C VAL A 49 10.37 -23.04 -41.28
N PHE A 50 10.09 -23.24 -42.56
CA PHE A 50 8.81 -22.91 -43.19
C PHE A 50 8.15 -24.16 -43.76
N SER A 51 6.83 -24.16 -43.78
CA SER A 51 6.00 -25.15 -44.46
C SER A 51 4.97 -24.42 -45.34
N ASP A 52 4.92 -24.77 -46.63
CA ASP A 52 4.03 -24.13 -47.61
C ASP A 52 2.60 -24.66 -47.47
N VAL A 53 1.62 -23.76 -47.52
CA VAL A 53 0.19 -24.11 -47.53
C VAL A 53 -0.27 -24.29 -48.99
N ARG A 54 -0.79 -25.48 -49.33
CA ARG A 54 -1.28 -25.79 -50.68
C ARG A 54 -2.74 -25.39 -50.83
N LEU A 55 -3.04 -24.55 -51.82
CA LEU A 55 -4.40 -24.15 -52.17
C LEU A 55 -5.12 -25.28 -52.94
N GLY A 56 -6.25 -25.74 -52.42
CA GLY A 56 -7.15 -26.65 -53.14
C GLY A 56 -7.90 -25.93 -54.26
N SER A 57 -8.12 -26.59 -55.39
CA SER A 57 -8.90 -26.02 -56.51
C SER A 57 -10.40 -26.10 -56.22
N SER A 58 -11.04 -25.03 -55.72
CA SER A 58 -12.49 -24.96 -55.65
C SER A 58 -13.05 -23.59 -56.09
N ASN A 59 -14.08 -23.62 -56.95
CA ASN A 59 -14.62 -22.50 -57.71
C ASN A 59 -15.89 -21.90 -57.06
N PHE A 60 -15.87 -21.60 -55.76
CA PHE A 60 -17.00 -20.91 -55.10
C PHE A 60 -16.52 -19.81 -54.15
N ALA A 61 -17.19 -18.66 -54.24
CA ALA A 61 -16.83 -17.35 -53.69
C ALA A 61 -16.12 -17.40 -52.33
N ALA A 62 -14.81 -17.07 -52.35
CA ALA A 62 -14.00 -16.85 -51.16
C ALA A 62 -14.55 -15.66 -50.37
N GLU A 63 -14.76 -15.82 -49.06
CA GLU A 63 -14.88 -14.64 -48.18
C GLU A 63 -13.52 -13.92 -48.17
N ASP A 64 -13.54 -12.65 -48.57
CA ASP A 64 -12.36 -11.82 -48.82
C ASP A 64 -11.79 -11.21 -47.53
N TYR A 65 -10.52 -11.47 -47.21
CA TYR A 65 -9.75 -10.68 -46.22
C TYR A 65 -9.30 -9.36 -46.82
N GLY A 66 -10.27 -8.48 -47.07
CA GLY A 66 -10.02 -7.12 -47.53
C GLY A 66 -9.42 -6.28 -46.40
N VAL A 67 -8.18 -5.86 -46.53
CA VAL A 67 -7.54 -4.89 -45.64
C VAL A 67 -7.43 -3.55 -46.36
N SER A 68 -8.06 -2.52 -45.80
CA SER A 68 -7.93 -1.15 -46.27
C SER A 68 -6.51 -0.65 -46.03
N THR A 69 -6.00 0.19 -46.92
CA THR A 69 -4.61 0.65 -46.87
C THR A 69 -4.49 2.15 -46.95
N LYS A 70 -3.38 2.66 -46.41
CA LYS A 70 -2.99 4.06 -46.50
C LYS A 70 -1.48 4.22 -46.60
N PRO A 71 -0.99 5.32 -47.20
CA PRO A 71 0.43 5.67 -47.12
C PRO A 71 0.87 5.86 -45.66
N VAL A 72 2.00 5.26 -45.29
CA VAL A 72 2.62 5.36 -43.96
C VAL A 72 4.09 5.69 -44.15
N ALA A 73 4.54 6.78 -43.51
CA ALA A 73 5.95 7.11 -43.44
C ALA A 73 6.67 6.16 -42.47
N VAL A 74 7.70 5.48 -42.95
CA VAL A 74 8.60 4.63 -42.17
C VAL A 74 10.00 5.18 -42.23
N HIS A 75 10.78 4.99 -41.16
CA HIS A 75 12.21 5.29 -41.16
C HIS A 75 13.00 4.01 -41.25
N ARG A 76 13.80 3.86 -42.31
CA ARG A 76 14.69 2.72 -42.51
C ARG A 76 16.13 3.15 -42.24
N PRO A 77 16.95 2.30 -41.61
CA PRO A 77 18.36 2.62 -41.45
C PRO A 77 19.04 2.62 -42.81
N ALA A 78 19.90 3.62 -43.08
CA ALA A 78 20.62 3.74 -44.36
C ALA A 78 21.48 2.50 -44.67
N SER A 79 21.87 1.74 -43.65
CA SER A 79 22.48 0.42 -43.80
C SER A 79 22.13 -0.46 -42.60
N HIS A 80 21.72 -1.69 -42.84
CA HIS A 80 21.49 -2.62 -41.73
C HIS A 80 22.81 -2.99 -41.00
N ALA A 81 23.94 -2.96 -41.71
CA ALA A 81 25.25 -3.16 -41.08
C ALA A 81 25.59 -2.02 -40.10
N SER A 82 25.22 -0.77 -40.41
CA SER A 82 25.41 0.36 -39.50
C SER A 82 24.44 0.30 -38.32
N PHE A 83 23.17 -0.07 -38.54
CA PHE A 83 22.21 -0.31 -37.47
C PHE A 83 22.71 -1.38 -36.50
N SER A 84 23.11 -2.54 -37.01
CA SER A 84 23.61 -3.64 -36.20
C SER A 84 24.88 -3.25 -35.43
N SER A 85 25.83 -2.58 -36.09
CA SER A 85 27.03 -2.07 -35.41
C SER A 85 26.73 -1.01 -34.36
N ALA A 86 25.74 -0.13 -34.56
CA ALA A 86 25.34 0.87 -33.60
C ALA A 86 24.70 0.22 -32.37
N ARG A 87 23.82 -0.76 -32.60
CA ARG A 87 23.20 -1.59 -31.56
C ARG A 87 24.25 -2.27 -30.68
N PHE A 88 25.22 -2.96 -31.27
CA PHE A 88 26.29 -3.62 -30.50
C PHE A 88 27.21 -2.66 -29.73
N ARG A 89 27.23 -1.38 -30.10
CA ARG A 89 28.03 -0.33 -29.45
C ARG A 89 27.22 0.55 -28.49
N GLY A 90 25.91 0.31 -28.34
CA GLY A 90 25.03 1.17 -27.55
C GLY A 90 24.87 2.59 -28.12
N LEU A 91 25.06 2.76 -29.42
CA LEU A 91 24.97 4.06 -30.09
C LEU A 91 23.55 4.28 -30.62
N THR A 92 22.96 5.42 -30.30
CA THR A 92 21.59 5.77 -30.70
C THR A 92 21.52 6.56 -32.01
N ASN A 93 22.63 7.16 -32.46
CA ASN A 93 22.65 8.09 -33.57
C ASN A 93 23.16 7.43 -34.87
N ILE A 94 22.24 7.13 -35.78
CA ILE A 94 22.52 6.62 -37.12
C ILE A 94 21.73 7.43 -38.15
N SER A 95 22.13 7.33 -39.43
CA SER A 95 21.37 7.94 -40.53
C SER A 95 20.11 7.13 -40.83
N TRP A 96 19.00 7.83 -40.99
CA TRP A 96 17.68 7.27 -41.29
C TRP A 96 17.16 7.84 -42.60
N ASP A 97 16.61 6.97 -43.43
CA ASP A 97 15.92 7.34 -44.66
C ASP A 97 14.41 7.24 -44.40
N GLU A 98 13.70 8.36 -44.60
CA GLU A 98 12.24 8.37 -44.58
C GLU A 98 11.72 7.84 -45.91
N VAL A 99 10.91 6.79 -45.85
CA VAL A 99 10.31 6.12 -47.01
C VAL A 99 8.82 6.03 -46.78
N GLU A 100 8.03 6.38 -47.79
CA GLU A 100 6.59 6.15 -47.76
C GLU A 100 6.29 4.74 -48.27
N VAL A 101 5.55 3.96 -47.48
CA VAL A 101 5.12 2.60 -47.84
C VAL A 101 3.61 2.46 -47.67
N VAL A 102 3.02 1.47 -48.34
CA VAL A 102 1.58 1.16 -48.20
C VAL A 102 1.36 0.42 -46.88
N GLY A 103 0.82 1.07 -45.85
CA GLY A 103 0.50 0.42 -44.57
C GLY A 103 -0.98 0.07 -44.43
N PRO A 104 -1.35 -0.72 -43.42
CA PRO A 104 -2.75 -0.97 -43.09
C PRO A 104 -3.43 0.32 -42.59
N ASP A 105 -4.68 0.53 -42.97
CA ASP A 105 -5.47 1.63 -42.41
C ASP A 105 -5.97 1.31 -41.01
N ILE A 106 -5.14 1.61 -40.01
CA ILE A 106 -5.46 1.41 -38.59
C ILE A 106 -6.64 2.24 -38.06
N GLN A 107 -7.20 3.19 -38.83
CA GLN A 107 -8.42 3.90 -38.45
C GLN A 107 -9.68 3.22 -38.99
N ASP A 108 -9.52 2.21 -39.85
CA ASP A 108 -10.58 1.34 -40.32
C ASP A 108 -10.73 0.14 -39.38
N ARG A 109 -11.93 -0.03 -38.80
CA ARG A 109 -12.22 -1.09 -37.83
C ARG A 109 -12.10 -2.47 -38.47
N ASP A 110 -12.57 -2.63 -39.70
CA ASP A 110 -12.60 -3.93 -40.39
C ASP A 110 -11.17 -4.38 -40.74
N THR A 111 -10.28 -3.43 -41.02
CA THR A 111 -8.82 -3.65 -41.08
C THR A 111 -8.27 -4.17 -39.77
N LEU A 112 -8.55 -3.52 -38.63
CA LEU A 112 -8.10 -3.99 -37.31
C LEU A 112 -8.67 -5.38 -36.98
N LEU A 113 -9.94 -5.63 -37.28
CA LEU A 113 -10.60 -6.92 -37.05
C LEU A 113 -9.92 -8.04 -37.85
N THR A 114 -9.62 -7.77 -39.12
CA THR A 114 -8.96 -8.73 -40.01
C THR A 114 -7.56 -9.07 -39.52
N LEU A 115 -6.75 -8.06 -39.16
CA LEU A 115 -5.42 -8.27 -38.62
C LEU A 115 -5.43 -8.97 -37.25
N ALA A 116 -6.44 -8.70 -36.41
CA ALA A 116 -6.63 -9.41 -35.14
C ALA A 116 -6.95 -10.90 -35.37
N LYS A 117 -7.80 -11.23 -36.34
CA LYS A 117 -8.08 -12.64 -36.73
C LYS A 117 -6.83 -13.35 -37.25
N MET A 118 -6.03 -12.72 -38.12
CA MET A 118 -4.74 -13.25 -38.59
C MET A 118 -3.76 -13.48 -37.43
N THR A 119 -3.82 -12.63 -36.40
CA THR A 119 -3.00 -12.76 -35.20
C THR A 119 -3.49 -13.90 -34.29
N ASN A 120 -4.80 -14.05 -34.09
CA ASN A 120 -5.38 -15.13 -33.30
C ASN A 120 -5.01 -16.51 -33.87
N ASN A 121 -5.06 -16.66 -35.19
CA ASN A 121 -4.78 -17.94 -35.83
C ASN A 121 -3.33 -18.40 -35.64
N ALA A 122 -2.39 -17.54 -35.21
CA ALA A 122 -1.07 -17.98 -34.76
C ALA A 122 -1.08 -18.82 -33.46
N TYR A 123 -2.20 -18.86 -32.73
CA TYR A 123 -2.39 -19.60 -31.48
C TYR A 123 -3.12 -20.94 -31.61
N SER A 124 -3.88 -21.15 -32.69
CA SER A 124 -4.84 -22.25 -32.80
C SER A 124 -4.54 -23.14 -33.99
N GLU A 125 -4.89 -24.42 -33.86
CA GLU A 125 -4.88 -25.37 -34.97
C GLU A 125 -6.10 -25.14 -35.87
N PRO A 126 -6.04 -25.39 -37.18
CA PRO A 126 -7.19 -25.20 -38.05
C PRO A 126 -8.42 -26.05 -37.72
N THR A 127 -8.25 -27.14 -36.95
CA THR A 127 -9.31 -28.01 -36.43
C THR A 127 -9.84 -27.61 -35.05
N ASP A 128 -9.23 -26.62 -34.40
CA ASP A 128 -9.65 -26.11 -33.09
C ASP A 128 -10.91 -25.26 -33.22
N SER A 129 -11.83 -25.32 -32.25
CA SER A 129 -13.01 -24.44 -32.20
C SER A 129 -12.65 -22.96 -32.09
N GLU A 130 -11.42 -22.66 -31.66
CA GLU A 130 -10.89 -21.30 -31.55
C GLU A 130 -10.24 -20.77 -32.84
N TRP A 131 -10.20 -21.60 -33.90
CA TRP A 131 -9.77 -21.17 -35.22
C TRP A 131 -10.85 -20.31 -35.88
N TYR A 132 -10.49 -19.10 -36.29
CA TYR A 132 -11.35 -18.35 -37.18
C TYR A 132 -11.22 -18.94 -38.58
N ASP A 133 -12.29 -19.55 -39.10
CA ASP A 133 -12.33 -20.09 -40.46
C ASP A 133 -11.99 -18.97 -41.44
N LEU A 134 -10.90 -19.17 -42.18
CA LEU A 134 -10.41 -18.23 -43.17
C LEU A 134 -10.78 -18.60 -44.62
N GLY A 135 -11.76 -19.49 -44.79
CA GLY A 135 -12.31 -19.93 -46.08
C GLY A 135 -12.04 -21.40 -46.40
N PRO A 136 -12.78 -22.00 -47.35
CA PRO A 136 -12.75 -23.43 -47.64
C PRO A 136 -11.41 -23.95 -48.19
N ASP A 137 -10.54 -23.06 -48.67
CA ASP A 137 -9.23 -23.41 -49.26
C ASP A 137 -8.09 -23.51 -48.23
N TRP A 138 -8.36 -23.34 -46.93
CA TRP A 138 -7.33 -23.12 -45.91
C TRP A 138 -6.76 -24.37 -45.19
N ILE A 139 -7.25 -25.60 -45.44
CA ILE A 139 -6.87 -26.74 -44.56
C ILE A 139 -6.80 -28.09 -45.29
N ASN A 140 -5.61 -28.70 -45.35
CA ASN A 140 -5.42 -30.14 -45.04
C ASN A 140 -3.95 -30.64 -44.94
N ASP A 141 -2.96 -29.96 -45.54
CA ASP A 141 -1.65 -30.61 -45.82
C ASP A 141 -0.47 -30.22 -44.90
N THR A 142 -0.63 -29.28 -43.94
CA THR A 142 0.51 -28.69 -43.18
C THR A 142 0.56 -29.02 -41.70
N TYR A 143 -0.41 -29.77 -41.18
CA TYR A 143 -0.42 -30.23 -39.80
C TYR A 143 0.46 -31.50 -39.63
N PRO A 144 1.27 -31.65 -38.55
CA PRO A 144 1.36 -30.84 -37.31
C PRO A 144 2.61 -29.91 -37.23
N PHE A 145 3.05 -29.29 -38.33
CA PHE A 145 4.31 -28.54 -38.37
C PHE A 145 4.38 -27.38 -37.34
N GLY A 146 5.32 -27.44 -36.40
CA GLY A 146 5.53 -26.42 -35.36
C GLY A 146 4.57 -26.50 -34.16
N TRP A 147 3.71 -27.52 -34.14
CA TRP A 147 2.72 -27.81 -33.09
C TRP A 147 2.95 -29.18 -32.44
N GLU A 148 4.12 -29.77 -32.67
CA GLU A 148 4.51 -31.04 -32.06
C GLU A 148 4.65 -30.91 -30.53
N PRO A 149 4.41 -31.99 -29.74
CA PRO A 149 4.46 -31.93 -28.28
C PRO A 149 5.82 -31.52 -27.67
N ASP A 150 6.90 -31.64 -28.43
CA ASP A 150 8.26 -31.23 -28.08
C ASP A 150 8.67 -29.87 -28.68
N ALA A 151 7.83 -29.28 -29.54
CA ALA A 151 8.06 -27.96 -30.13
C ALA A 151 7.81 -26.85 -29.09
N ASP A 152 8.90 -26.43 -28.44
CA ASP A 152 8.93 -25.32 -27.50
C ASP A 152 9.49 -24.07 -28.20
N GLY A 153 8.64 -23.10 -28.56
CA GLY A 153 9.08 -21.75 -28.91
C GLY A 153 8.32 -21.01 -30.03
N PHE A 154 9.07 -20.09 -30.66
CA PHE A 154 8.65 -19.09 -31.64
C PHE A 154 7.99 -19.69 -32.89
N ARG A 155 6.78 -19.23 -33.24
CA ARG A 155 6.02 -19.69 -34.41
C ARG A 155 4.97 -18.68 -34.87
N GLY A 156 4.34 -18.94 -36.01
CA GLY A 156 3.23 -18.16 -36.53
C GLY A 156 2.98 -18.39 -38.03
N HIS A 157 2.43 -17.38 -38.69
CA HIS A 157 1.93 -17.48 -40.07
C HIS A 157 2.46 -16.36 -40.96
N VAL A 158 2.55 -16.62 -42.26
CA VAL A 158 2.87 -15.64 -43.30
C VAL A 158 1.74 -15.61 -44.31
N PHE A 159 1.12 -14.44 -44.45
CA PHE A 159 0.06 -14.17 -45.43
C PHE A 159 0.62 -13.29 -46.54
N ALA A 160 0.23 -13.51 -47.78
CA ALA A 160 0.64 -12.67 -48.90
C ALA A 160 -0.54 -12.37 -49.81
N THR A 161 -0.47 -11.22 -50.49
CA THR A 161 -1.39 -10.94 -51.59
C THR A 161 -1.16 -11.89 -52.77
N PRO A 162 -2.17 -12.14 -53.63
CA PRO A 162 -2.01 -13.03 -54.79
C PRO A 162 -0.86 -12.62 -55.74
N ASP A 163 -0.56 -11.33 -55.81
CA ASP A 163 0.52 -10.75 -56.62
C ASP A 163 1.87 -10.64 -55.87
N ASN A 164 1.92 -11.10 -54.61
CA ASN A 164 3.07 -10.98 -53.71
C ASN A 164 3.55 -9.53 -53.51
N SER A 165 2.71 -8.53 -53.73
CA SER A 165 3.08 -7.12 -53.51
C SER A 165 3.18 -6.75 -52.03
N THR A 166 2.39 -7.41 -51.17
CA THR A 166 2.40 -7.18 -49.71
C THR A 166 2.34 -8.51 -48.96
N VAL A 167 3.09 -8.60 -47.86
CA VAL A 167 3.20 -9.78 -46.99
C VAL A 167 2.95 -9.37 -45.54
N VAL A 168 2.10 -10.11 -44.83
CA VAL A 168 1.85 -9.96 -43.40
C VAL A 168 2.50 -11.12 -42.66
N ILE A 169 3.41 -10.82 -41.74
CA ILE A 169 4.02 -11.79 -40.85
C ILE A 169 3.30 -11.70 -39.51
N SER A 170 2.66 -12.79 -39.11
CA SER A 170 2.01 -12.96 -37.82
C SER A 170 2.92 -13.74 -36.87
N VAL A 171 3.16 -13.19 -35.68
CA VAL A 171 3.99 -13.80 -34.64
C VAL A 171 3.13 -14.15 -33.42
N LYS A 172 3.19 -15.43 -33.02
CA LYS A 172 2.50 -15.91 -31.83
C LYS A 172 3.11 -15.31 -30.55
N GLY A 173 2.28 -14.92 -29.59
CA GLY A 173 2.71 -14.60 -28.23
C GLY A 173 2.56 -15.75 -27.22
N THR A 174 2.45 -15.42 -25.94
CA THR A 174 2.53 -16.39 -24.84
C THR A 174 1.28 -17.25 -24.68
N SER A 175 1.45 -18.58 -24.55
CA SER A 175 0.38 -19.53 -24.20
C SER A 175 0.28 -19.76 -22.69
N ALA A 176 -0.43 -18.92 -21.94
CA ALA A 176 -0.57 -19.05 -20.48
C ALA A 176 -1.84 -19.84 -20.09
N GLY A 177 -1.80 -21.15 -20.29
CA GLY A 177 -3.01 -22.00 -20.34
C GLY A 177 -3.91 -22.13 -19.14
N TRP A 178 -3.46 -21.73 -17.94
CA TRP A 178 -4.33 -21.75 -16.75
C TRP A 178 -5.00 -20.40 -16.47
N LEU A 179 -4.58 -19.30 -17.14
CA LEU A 179 -5.05 -17.93 -16.89
C LEU A 179 -5.87 -17.33 -18.04
N VAL A 180 -5.50 -17.63 -19.29
CA VAL A 180 -6.08 -16.98 -20.48
C VAL A 180 -6.59 -17.97 -21.53
N GLY A 181 -6.60 -19.28 -21.21
CA GLY A 181 -7.00 -20.36 -22.12
C GLY A 181 -5.89 -20.75 -23.10
N GLY A 182 -5.51 -22.03 -23.10
CA GLY A 182 -4.47 -22.57 -24.00
C GLY A 182 -3.10 -22.74 -23.33
N GLY A 183 -2.77 -23.96 -22.94
CA GLY A 183 -1.49 -24.34 -22.33
C GLY A 183 -0.82 -25.39 -23.20
N GLY A 184 0.28 -25.00 -23.83
CA GLY A 184 0.97 -25.82 -24.82
C GLY A 184 2.47 -25.93 -24.56
N PRO A 185 3.18 -26.69 -25.40
CA PRO A 185 4.61 -26.98 -25.22
C PRO A 185 5.53 -25.74 -25.25
N THR A 186 5.06 -24.59 -25.77
CA THR A 186 5.84 -23.33 -25.87
C THR A 186 5.90 -22.51 -24.58
N THR A 187 5.05 -22.81 -23.59
CA THR A 187 4.83 -21.96 -22.40
C THR A 187 6.13 -21.64 -21.65
N LYS A 188 7.08 -22.57 -21.67
CA LYS A 188 8.34 -22.43 -20.94
C LYS A 188 9.23 -21.36 -21.57
N LYS A 189 9.47 -21.40 -22.89
CA LYS A 189 10.28 -20.36 -23.56
C LYS A 189 9.57 -19.02 -23.65
N ASP A 190 8.25 -19.02 -23.83
CA ASP A 190 7.45 -17.80 -23.85
C ASP A 190 7.65 -17.03 -22.53
N LYS A 191 7.49 -17.74 -21.39
CA LYS A 191 7.67 -17.18 -20.04
C LYS A 191 9.07 -16.66 -19.76
N VAL A 192 10.11 -17.32 -20.29
CA VAL A 192 11.51 -16.84 -20.15
C VAL A 192 11.69 -15.52 -20.90
N ASN A 193 11.16 -15.41 -22.12
CA ASN A 193 11.27 -14.20 -22.93
C ASN A 193 10.45 -13.06 -22.34
N ASP A 194 9.23 -13.31 -21.87
CA ASP A 194 8.40 -12.33 -21.16
C ASP A 194 9.16 -11.72 -19.96
N ASN A 195 9.68 -12.60 -19.10
CA ASN A 195 10.39 -12.22 -17.90
C ASN A 195 11.72 -11.49 -18.18
N LEU A 196 12.36 -11.75 -19.32
CA LEU A 196 13.60 -11.08 -19.68
C LEU A 196 13.34 -9.72 -20.34
N LEU A 197 12.34 -9.61 -21.20
CA LEU A 197 12.02 -8.40 -21.95
C LEU A 197 11.30 -7.36 -21.08
N PHE A 198 10.38 -7.78 -20.20
CA PHE A 198 9.43 -6.88 -19.55
C PHE A 198 9.61 -6.68 -18.04
N SER A 199 10.59 -7.34 -17.40
CA SER A 199 10.88 -7.13 -15.97
C SER A 199 11.95 -6.08 -15.73
N CYS A 200 12.00 -5.43 -14.57
CA CYS A 200 13.04 -4.49 -14.20
C CYS A 200 14.40 -5.16 -13.97
N CYS A 201 14.42 -6.39 -13.47
CA CYS A 201 15.67 -7.08 -13.12
C CYS A 201 15.55 -8.61 -13.16
N CYS A 202 15.62 -9.20 -14.36
CA CYS A 202 15.56 -10.66 -14.60
C CYS A 202 14.46 -11.38 -13.82
N ALA A 203 13.31 -10.73 -13.70
CA ALA A 203 12.14 -11.20 -12.99
C ALA A 203 12.36 -11.49 -11.50
N ARG A 204 13.26 -10.75 -10.83
CA ARG A 204 13.43 -10.80 -9.38
C ARG A 204 12.38 -9.93 -8.68
N VAL A 205 11.13 -10.38 -8.69
CA VAL A 205 9.99 -9.63 -8.10
C VAL A 205 9.95 -9.76 -6.57
N GLY A 206 10.57 -10.79 -5.99
CA GLY A 206 10.62 -11.00 -4.54
C GLY A 206 11.64 -12.05 -4.07
N PRO A 207 11.78 -12.27 -2.74
CA PRO A 207 12.80 -13.16 -2.19
C PRO A 207 12.61 -14.64 -2.55
N THR A 208 11.39 -15.06 -2.85
CA THR A 208 11.00 -16.45 -3.20
C THR A 208 11.10 -16.78 -4.69
N TRP A 209 11.42 -15.81 -5.54
CA TRP A 209 11.45 -15.98 -7.00
C TRP A 209 12.84 -16.34 -7.53
N SER A 210 12.95 -17.37 -8.37
CA SER A 210 14.19 -17.64 -9.11
C SER A 210 14.29 -16.70 -10.32
N PRO A 211 15.35 -15.88 -10.45
CA PRO A 211 15.52 -15.01 -11.59
C PRO A 211 15.78 -15.82 -12.87
N VAL A 212 15.38 -15.29 -14.02
CA VAL A 212 15.58 -15.93 -15.33
C VAL A 212 17.00 -15.77 -15.88
N CYS A 213 17.81 -14.94 -15.23
CA CYS A 213 19.22 -14.73 -15.58
C CYS A 213 20.06 -14.49 -14.31
N GLY A 214 21.40 -14.54 -14.45
CA GLY A 214 22.35 -14.34 -13.34
C GLY A 214 22.74 -12.89 -13.03
N CYS A 215 22.08 -11.89 -13.61
CA CYS A 215 22.53 -10.49 -13.60
C CYS A 215 22.12 -9.68 -12.37
N TYR A 216 21.65 -10.32 -11.29
CA TYR A 216 21.20 -9.63 -10.08
C TYR A 216 22.39 -9.29 -9.17
N GLU A 217 22.50 -8.02 -8.75
CA GLU A 217 23.61 -7.53 -7.92
C GLU A 217 23.23 -7.20 -6.46
N GLY A 218 21.94 -7.29 -6.09
CA GLY A 218 21.45 -6.91 -4.76
C GLY A 218 20.58 -5.66 -4.77
N SER A 219 19.80 -5.42 -3.69
CA SER A 219 18.95 -4.23 -3.53
C SER A 219 17.95 -3.95 -4.66
N TYR A 220 17.39 -4.99 -5.29
CA TYR A 220 16.53 -4.89 -6.49
C TYR A 220 17.21 -4.22 -7.70
N LYS A 221 18.54 -4.27 -7.77
CA LYS A 221 19.33 -3.79 -8.92
C LYS A 221 19.90 -4.95 -9.72
N CYS A 222 19.95 -4.77 -11.03
CA CYS A 222 20.62 -5.66 -11.96
C CYS A 222 21.85 -4.97 -12.55
N ASP A 223 22.89 -5.75 -12.82
CA ASP A 223 23.98 -5.34 -13.70
C ASP A 223 23.39 -5.16 -15.10
N GLN A 224 23.38 -3.91 -15.54
CA GLN A 224 22.77 -3.52 -16.81
C GLN A 224 23.53 -4.12 -18.00
N GLY A 225 24.86 -4.20 -17.95
CA GLY A 225 25.67 -4.78 -19.04
C GLY A 225 25.50 -6.30 -19.16
N CYS A 226 25.31 -7.00 -18.04
CA CYS A 226 24.96 -8.41 -17.99
C CYS A 226 23.57 -8.63 -18.56
N LEU A 227 22.59 -7.81 -18.18
CA LEU A 227 21.21 -7.93 -18.68
C LEU A 227 21.15 -7.72 -20.19
N GLU A 228 21.87 -6.72 -20.70
CA GLU A 228 22.03 -6.44 -22.13
C GLU A 228 22.70 -7.61 -22.86
N LYS A 229 23.73 -8.22 -22.26
CA LYS A 229 24.38 -9.41 -22.82
C LYS A 229 23.44 -10.61 -22.86
N SER A 230 22.70 -10.86 -21.78
CA SER A 230 21.69 -11.93 -21.74
C SER A 230 20.60 -11.70 -22.78
N LEU A 231 20.20 -10.44 -23.02
CA LEU A 231 19.24 -10.04 -24.07
C LEU A 231 19.78 -10.15 -25.50
N ALA A 232 21.09 -10.24 -25.68
CA ALA A 232 21.75 -10.35 -26.97
C ALA A 232 22.09 -11.79 -27.38
N GLU A 233 21.81 -12.80 -26.54
CA GLU A 233 22.06 -14.21 -26.86
C GLU A 233 21.14 -14.72 -27.99
N ASP A 234 21.69 -15.54 -28.90
CA ASP A 234 21.02 -16.05 -30.12
C ASP A 234 19.76 -16.89 -29.85
N SER A 235 19.49 -17.26 -28.60
CA SER A 235 18.34 -18.08 -28.20
C SER A 235 17.08 -17.29 -27.86
N LEU A 236 17.14 -15.95 -27.92
CA LEU A 236 16.01 -15.07 -27.63
C LEU A 236 15.14 -14.78 -28.84
N PHE A 237 13.84 -14.59 -28.58
CA PHE A 237 12.84 -14.43 -29.61
C PHE A 237 13.04 -13.19 -30.48
N TYR A 238 13.71 -12.15 -29.98
CA TYR A 238 14.08 -10.98 -30.79
C TYR A 238 15.03 -11.37 -31.95
N SER A 239 16.14 -12.07 -31.65
CA SER A 239 17.12 -12.50 -32.67
C SER A 239 16.50 -13.50 -33.66
N VAL A 240 15.62 -14.39 -33.16
CA VAL A 240 14.82 -15.27 -34.02
C VAL A 240 13.92 -14.44 -34.94
N GLY A 241 13.22 -13.44 -34.41
CA GLY A 241 12.34 -12.55 -35.17
C GLY A 241 13.06 -11.75 -36.26
N THR A 242 14.28 -11.27 -36.00
CA THR A 242 15.07 -10.61 -37.06
C THR A 242 15.46 -11.56 -38.18
N ASN A 243 15.78 -12.82 -37.84
CA ASN A 243 16.07 -13.86 -38.84
C ASN A 243 14.80 -14.24 -39.63
N LEU A 244 13.63 -14.25 -38.99
CA LEU A 244 12.36 -14.45 -39.69
C LEU A 244 12.14 -13.37 -40.74
N TYR A 245 12.31 -12.11 -40.36
CA TYR A 245 12.15 -10.98 -41.27
C TYR A 245 13.09 -11.12 -42.48
N TYR A 246 14.36 -11.46 -42.25
CA TYR A 246 15.31 -11.73 -43.34
C TYR A 246 14.86 -12.85 -44.26
N ASN A 247 14.49 -14.01 -43.70
CA ASN A 247 14.06 -15.14 -44.49
C ASN A 247 12.84 -14.79 -45.36
N VAL A 248 11.86 -14.07 -44.81
CA VAL A 248 10.69 -13.62 -45.56
C VAL A 248 11.08 -12.60 -46.63
N THR A 249 11.92 -11.62 -46.33
CA THR A 249 12.40 -10.66 -47.36
C THR A 249 13.23 -11.33 -48.45
N TYR A 250 13.88 -12.46 -48.15
CA TYR A 250 14.59 -13.24 -49.17
C TYR A 250 13.61 -14.01 -50.07
N MET A 251 12.54 -14.57 -49.50
CA MET A 251 11.46 -15.23 -50.26
C MET A 251 10.61 -14.21 -51.06
N TYR A 252 10.48 -13.00 -50.54
CA TYR A 252 9.60 -11.92 -51.02
C TYR A 252 10.38 -10.60 -51.20
N PRO A 253 11.34 -10.54 -52.14
CA PRO A 253 12.33 -9.45 -52.21
C PRO A 253 11.75 -8.09 -52.61
N ASN A 254 10.60 -8.07 -53.28
CA ASN A 254 9.97 -6.83 -53.77
C ASN A 254 8.70 -6.48 -52.98
N SER A 255 8.39 -7.23 -51.93
CA SER A 255 7.14 -7.09 -51.20
C SER A 255 7.26 -6.06 -50.09
N ASN A 256 6.16 -5.37 -49.81
CA ASN A 256 6.05 -4.61 -48.58
C ASN A 256 5.70 -5.55 -47.42
N ILE A 257 6.44 -5.46 -46.31
CA ILE A 257 6.29 -6.38 -45.18
C ILE A 257 5.59 -5.67 -44.03
N TRP A 258 4.50 -6.26 -43.53
CA TRP A 258 3.79 -5.84 -42.32
C TRP A 258 3.97 -6.88 -41.23
N LEU A 259 3.95 -6.44 -39.98
CA LEU A 259 4.07 -7.30 -38.80
C LEU A 259 2.84 -7.17 -37.93
N VAL A 260 2.30 -8.31 -37.50
CA VAL A 260 1.21 -8.38 -36.54
C VAL A 260 1.51 -9.39 -35.45
N GLY A 261 0.97 -9.16 -34.27
CA GLY A 261 1.22 -10.02 -33.13
C GLY A 261 0.35 -9.62 -31.93
N HIS A 262 0.19 -10.55 -31.00
CA HIS A 262 -0.51 -10.32 -29.74
C HIS A 262 0.37 -10.64 -28.54
N SER A 263 0.18 -9.93 -27.43
CA SER A 263 0.96 -10.14 -26.19
C SER A 263 2.47 -10.06 -26.50
N LEU A 264 3.28 -11.03 -26.05
CA LEU A 264 4.70 -11.17 -26.40
C LEU A 264 4.98 -11.04 -27.91
N GLY A 265 4.14 -11.64 -28.75
CA GLY A 265 4.27 -11.60 -30.22
C GLY A 265 4.08 -10.19 -30.78
N GLY A 266 3.21 -9.39 -30.16
CA GLY A 266 2.98 -7.98 -30.52
C GLY A 266 4.17 -7.10 -30.18
N SER A 267 4.74 -7.27 -28.98
CA SER A 267 5.98 -6.57 -28.60
C SER A 267 7.15 -6.98 -29.51
N LEU A 268 7.27 -8.26 -29.88
CA LEU A 268 8.30 -8.71 -30.83
C LEU A 268 8.11 -8.11 -32.22
N ALA A 269 6.88 -8.07 -32.72
CA ALA A 269 6.54 -7.41 -33.98
C ALA A 269 6.95 -5.93 -33.98
N SER A 270 6.68 -5.21 -32.88
CA SER A 270 7.09 -3.82 -32.69
C SER A 270 8.61 -3.64 -32.66
N LEU A 271 9.34 -4.47 -31.91
CA LEU A 271 10.81 -4.44 -31.88
C LEU A 271 11.43 -4.69 -33.26
N ILE A 272 10.89 -5.64 -34.03
CA ILE A 272 11.31 -5.91 -35.42
C ILE A 272 10.94 -4.71 -36.32
N GLY A 273 9.76 -4.12 -36.14
CA GLY A 273 9.28 -2.96 -36.87
C GLY A 273 10.15 -1.71 -36.68
N VAL A 274 10.69 -1.48 -35.48
CA VAL A 274 11.69 -0.42 -35.25
C VAL A 274 13.00 -0.76 -35.97
N THR A 275 13.43 -2.02 -35.94
CA THR A 275 14.70 -2.46 -36.53
C THR A 275 14.74 -2.33 -38.06
N PHE A 276 13.63 -2.61 -38.74
CA PHE A 276 13.58 -2.63 -40.20
C PHE A 276 12.73 -1.52 -40.84
N GLY A 277 12.03 -0.70 -40.04
CA GLY A 277 11.10 0.29 -40.57
C GLY A 277 9.93 -0.36 -41.31
N ALA A 278 9.29 -1.36 -40.69
CA ALA A 278 8.17 -2.13 -41.24
C ALA A 278 6.88 -1.79 -40.48
N PRO A 279 5.73 -1.52 -41.15
CA PRO A 279 4.47 -1.24 -40.46
C PRO A 279 4.04 -2.34 -39.49
N VAL A 280 3.57 -1.95 -38.29
CA VAL A 280 3.20 -2.89 -37.22
C VAL A 280 1.82 -2.58 -36.65
N VAL A 281 1.02 -3.64 -36.44
CA VAL A 281 -0.18 -3.59 -35.58
C VAL A 281 -0.04 -4.65 -34.47
N ALA A 282 0.17 -4.19 -33.24
CA ALA A 282 0.39 -5.03 -32.07
C ALA A 282 -0.82 -5.00 -31.13
N PHE A 283 -1.41 -6.16 -30.82
CA PHE A 283 -2.61 -6.28 -30.00
C PHE A 283 -2.27 -6.67 -28.56
N GLU A 284 -2.83 -5.97 -27.57
CA GLU A 284 -2.64 -6.24 -26.12
C GLU A 284 -1.16 -6.53 -25.76
N ALA A 285 -0.22 -5.82 -26.39
CA ALA A 285 1.21 -6.07 -26.19
C ALA A 285 1.68 -5.44 -24.86
N PRO A 286 2.53 -6.12 -24.07
CA PRO A 286 3.25 -5.48 -22.97
C PRO A 286 4.07 -4.28 -23.46
N GLY A 287 4.29 -3.30 -22.58
CA GLY A 287 5.14 -2.14 -22.87
C GLY A 287 6.55 -2.58 -23.32
N ASP A 288 6.91 -2.28 -24.57
CA ASP A 288 8.11 -2.79 -25.24
C ASP A 288 9.24 -1.76 -25.37
N LYS A 289 8.99 -0.51 -24.97
CA LYS A 289 9.99 0.57 -25.00
C LYS A 289 11.19 0.28 -24.11
N LEU A 290 10.97 -0.36 -22.95
CA LEU A 290 12.04 -0.82 -22.05
C LEU A 290 12.91 -1.89 -22.72
N ALA A 291 12.26 -2.85 -23.41
CA ALA A 291 12.97 -3.90 -24.13
C ALA A 291 13.81 -3.33 -25.28
N ALA A 292 13.26 -2.37 -26.04
CA ALA A 292 13.96 -1.68 -27.12
C ALA A 292 15.23 -0.95 -26.63
N GLN A 293 15.12 -0.26 -25.49
CA GLN A 293 16.26 0.41 -24.86
C GLN A 293 17.36 -0.57 -24.45
N ARG A 294 17.01 -1.70 -23.83
CA ARG A 294 17.98 -2.72 -23.39
C ARG A 294 18.60 -3.50 -24.54
N LEU A 295 17.88 -3.66 -25.64
CA LEU A 295 18.43 -4.23 -26.87
C LEU A 295 19.32 -3.23 -27.62
N HIS A 296 19.48 -2.00 -27.10
CA HIS A 296 20.21 -0.90 -27.71
C HIS A 296 19.73 -0.55 -29.11
N LEU A 297 18.42 -0.68 -29.37
CA LEU A 297 17.89 -0.37 -30.69
C LEU A 297 18.07 1.12 -30.97
N PRO A 298 18.80 1.50 -32.05
CA PRO A 298 18.85 2.87 -32.51
C PRO A 298 17.43 3.43 -32.69
N SER A 299 17.16 4.61 -32.15
CA SER A 299 15.82 5.19 -32.18
C SER A 299 15.65 6.03 -33.46
N PRO A 300 14.66 5.72 -34.32
CA PRO A 300 14.37 6.54 -35.49
C PRO A 300 13.74 7.89 -35.09
N PRO A 301 13.75 8.89 -35.99
CA PRO A 301 13.11 10.18 -35.76
C PRO A 301 11.62 10.07 -35.43
N SER A 302 10.98 9.03 -35.92
CA SER A 302 9.58 8.71 -35.68
C SER A 302 9.39 7.19 -35.70
N VAL A 303 8.51 6.70 -34.84
CA VAL A 303 8.05 5.30 -34.77
C VAL A 303 6.55 5.21 -35.07
N GLN A 304 5.99 6.20 -35.77
CA GLN A 304 4.54 6.31 -36.00
C GLN A 304 3.95 5.18 -36.87
N HIS A 305 4.79 4.40 -37.54
CA HIS A 305 4.41 3.20 -38.29
C HIS A 305 4.10 1.98 -37.40
N ILE A 306 4.32 2.11 -36.10
CA ILE A 306 3.99 1.10 -35.09
C ILE A 306 2.73 1.57 -34.37
N THR A 307 1.72 0.69 -34.33
CA THR A 307 0.46 0.95 -33.64
C THR A 307 0.17 -0.18 -32.65
N HIS A 308 -0.06 0.19 -31.39
CA HIS A 308 -0.54 -0.71 -30.36
C HIS A 308 -2.06 -0.56 -30.20
N VAL A 309 -2.78 -1.67 -30.15
CA VAL A 309 -4.23 -1.72 -29.99
C VAL A 309 -4.54 -2.50 -28.74
N TYR A 310 -5.12 -1.85 -27.73
CA TYR A 310 -5.44 -2.50 -26.45
C TYR A 310 -6.61 -1.83 -25.73
N HIS A 311 -7.07 -2.43 -24.63
CA HIS A 311 -8.14 -1.87 -23.81
C HIS A 311 -7.79 -1.67 -22.34
N THR A 312 -8.44 -0.72 -21.67
CA THR A 312 -8.14 -0.34 -20.27
C THR A 312 -8.35 -1.45 -19.24
N ALA A 313 -9.13 -2.49 -19.55
CA ALA A 313 -9.34 -3.63 -18.66
C ALA A 313 -8.18 -4.65 -18.67
N ASP A 314 -7.25 -4.57 -19.63
CA ASP A 314 -6.10 -5.48 -19.71
C ASP A 314 -4.97 -4.95 -18.81
N PRO A 315 -4.65 -5.63 -17.71
CA PRO A 315 -3.57 -5.20 -16.84
C PRO A 315 -2.18 -5.37 -17.44
N ILE A 316 -1.98 -6.24 -18.45
CA ILE A 316 -0.67 -6.43 -19.10
C ILE A 316 -0.35 -5.25 -20.01
N ALA A 317 -1.21 -4.95 -20.99
CA ALA A 317 -1.00 -3.81 -21.89
C ALA A 317 -0.98 -2.48 -21.13
N MET A 318 -1.80 -2.32 -20.09
CA MET A 318 -1.79 -1.12 -19.24
C MET A 318 -0.57 -1.00 -18.31
N GLY A 319 0.27 -2.03 -18.21
CA GLY A 319 1.44 -2.07 -17.32
C GLY A 319 1.09 -2.07 -15.82
N THR A 320 -0.14 -2.49 -15.47
CA THR A 320 -0.63 -2.54 -14.07
C THR A 320 -0.49 -3.92 -13.44
N CYS A 321 -0.15 -4.94 -14.23
CA CYS A 321 0.09 -6.31 -13.76
C CYS A 321 1.49 -6.49 -13.11
N ASN A 322 1.81 -5.65 -12.12
CA ASN A 322 3.15 -5.55 -11.52
C ASN A 322 3.17 -5.80 -9.99
N GLY A 323 4.34 -6.15 -9.45
CA GLY A 323 4.56 -6.37 -8.01
C GLY A 323 4.17 -7.77 -7.49
N VAL A 324 4.65 -8.11 -6.28
CA VAL A 324 4.58 -9.47 -5.70
C VAL A 324 3.18 -10.05 -5.49
N ALA A 325 2.16 -9.18 -5.40
CA ALA A 325 0.77 -9.57 -5.16
C ALA A 325 -0.09 -9.57 -6.45
N SER A 326 0.48 -9.22 -7.61
CA SER A 326 -0.27 -9.20 -8.87
C SER A 326 -0.59 -10.62 -9.35
N SER A 327 -1.67 -10.72 -10.15
CA SER A 327 -2.04 -11.97 -10.83
C SER A 327 -0.91 -12.47 -11.75
N CYS A 328 -0.20 -11.58 -12.44
CA CYS A 328 0.98 -11.92 -13.24
C CYS A 328 2.10 -12.51 -12.37
N ALA A 329 2.40 -11.90 -11.22
CA ALA A 329 3.44 -12.42 -10.34
C ALA A 329 3.08 -13.78 -9.73
N ILE A 330 1.82 -14.00 -9.37
CA ILE A 330 1.34 -15.32 -8.92
C ILE A 330 1.50 -16.37 -10.02
N ALA A 331 1.38 -15.96 -11.28
CA ALA A 331 1.59 -16.79 -12.46
C ALA A 331 3.05 -16.98 -12.88
N GLY A 332 3.96 -16.29 -12.21
CA GLY A 332 5.38 -16.30 -12.49
C GLY A 332 5.79 -15.41 -13.68
N TYR A 333 4.97 -14.43 -14.04
CA TYR A 333 5.31 -13.39 -15.02
C TYR A 333 5.62 -12.06 -14.30
N ALA A 334 6.76 -11.48 -14.62
CA ALA A 334 7.24 -10.21 -14.08
C ALA A 334 7.08 -9.12 -15.15
N MET A 335 5.87 -8.56 -15.21
CA MET A 335 5.50 -7.52 -16.18
C MET A 335 5.61 -6.14 -15.53
N GLU A 336 6.82 -5.60 -15.52
CA GLU A 336 7.14 -4.31 -14.87
C GLU A 336 7.31 -3.17 -15.88
N SER A 337 7.16 -3.45 -17.18
CA SER A 337 7.13 -2.44 -18.23
C SER A 337 5.73 -1.87 -18.45
N LYS A 338 5.67 -0.60 -18.84
CA LYS A 338 4.42 0.13 -19.08
C LYS A 338 4.34 0.74 -20.48
N CYS A 339 5.45 1.31 -20.95
CA CYS A 339 5.41 2.15 -22.15
C CYS A 339 5.63 1.40 -23.45
N HIS A 340 4.93 1.83 -24.50
CA HIS A 340 5.02 1.28 -25.84
C HIS A 340 5.83 2.15 -26.81
N LEU A 341 6.28 1.53 -27.89
CA LEU A 341 6.82 2.20 -29.08
C LEU A 341 5.65 2.63 -29.99
N GLY A 342 5.76 3.79 -30.65
CA GLY A 342 4.75 4.21 -31.64
C GLY A 342 3.49 4.83 -31.05
N LYS A 343 2.38 4.66 -31.76
CA LYS A 343 1.06 5.21 -31.41
C LYS A 343 0.19 4.14 -30.76
N ILE A 344 -0.80 4.58 -29.99
CA ILE A 344 -1.74 3.69 -29.29
C ILE A 344 -3.17 4.03 -29.68
N ILE A 345 -3.94 2.98 -29.96
CA ILE A 345 -5.41 2.96 -30.00
C ILE A 345 -5.85 2.28 -28.70
N ARG A 346 -6.41 3.06 -27.76
CA ARG A 346 -6.87 2.55 -26.47
C ARG A 346 -8.38 2.60 -26.37
N TYR A 347 -9.00 1.44 -26.18
CA TYR A 347 -10.42 1.31 -25.88
C TYR A 347 -10.66 1.47 -24.37
N ASP A 348 -11.42 2.48 -23.95
CA ASP A 348 -11.76 2.74 -22.54
C ASP A 348 -12.92 1.85 -22.04
N THR A 349 -12.65 0.56 -21.98
CA THR A 349 -13.62 -0.47 -21.56
C THR A 349 -13.99 -0.39 -20.07
N VAL A 350 -13.14 0.15 -19.21
CA VAL A 350 -13.40 0.25 -17.77
C VAL A 350 -14.39 1.37 -17.49
N SER A 351 -14.14 2.57 -18.01
CA SER A 351 -14.99 3.72 -17.70
C SER A 351 -16.30 3.69 -18.49
N GLN A 352 -16.28 3.20 -19.73
CA GLN A 352 -17.43 3.30 -20.63
C GLN A 352 -18.26 2.02 -20.70
N LEU A 353 -17.63 0.85 -20.64
CA LEU A 353 -18.33 -0.45 -20.66
C LEU A 353 -18.41 -1.11 -19.28
N GLY A 354 -17.82 -0.52 -18.24
CA GLY A 354 -17.85 -1.04 -16.88
C GLY A 354 -17.09 -2.35 -16.67
N TRP A 355 -16.11 -2.65 -17.54
CA TRP A 355 -15.30 -3.86 -17.39
C TRP A 355 -14.41 -3.77 -16.16
N SER A 356 -14.26 -4.89 -15.46
CA SER A 356 -13.27 -5.01 -14.40
C SER A 356 -11.88 -5.19 -14.98
N VAL A 357 -10.87 -4.55 -14.39
CA VAL A 357 -9.46 -4.81 -14.71
C VAL A 357 -9.13 -6.24 -14.28
N ASP A 358 -8.88 -7.11 -15.26
CA ASP A 358 -8.70 -8.55 -15.02
C ASP A 358 -7.80 -9.16 -16.10
N ILE A 359 -6.83 -9.96 -15.66
CA ILE A 359 -5.88 -10.66 -16.55
C ILE A 359 -6.59 -11.56 -17.57
N ARG A 360 -7.77 -12.08 -17.24
CA ARG A 360 -8.58 -12.89 -18.16
C ARG A 360 -9.10 -12.11 -19.36
N THR A 361 -9.11 -10.78 -19.27
CA THR A 361 -9.50 -9.91 -20.39
C THR A 361 -8.36 -9.67 -21.39
N HIS A 362 -7.12 -10.08 -21.08
CA HIS A 362 -5.96 -9.89 -21.96
C HIS A 362 -6.04 -10.62 -23.30
N GLY A 363 -6.75 -11.75 -23.38
CA GLY A 363 -6.71 -12.59 -24.58
C GLY A 363 -7.24 -11.89 -25.83
N ILE A 364 -6.57 -12.06 -26.98
CA ILE A 364 -6.95 -11.42 -28.26
C ILE A 364 -8.42 -11.61 -28.65
N ARG A 365 -9.03 -12.72 -28.25
CA ARG A 365 -10.47 -12.99 -28.42
C ARG A 365 -11.35 -11.89 -27.83
N MET A 366 -10.93 -11.26 -26.73
CA MET A 366 -11.62 -10.13 -26.12
C MET A 366 -11.65 -8.92 -27.04
N ILE A 367 -10.54 -8.59 -27.70
CA ILE A 367 -10.54 -7.55 -28.73
C ILE A 367 -11.47 -7.94 -29.89
N ILE A 368 -11.32 -9.16 -30.43
CA ILE A 368 -12.07 -9.60 -31.62
C ILE A 368 -13.57 -9.58 -31.34
N GLU A 369 -14.03 -10.36 -30.36
CA GLU A 369 -15.45 -10.63 -30.15
C GLU A 369 -16.19 -9.52 -29.40
N LYS A 370 -15.47 -8.74 -28.57
CA LYS A 370 -16.12 -7.75 -27.70
C LYS A 370 -15.87 -6.30 -28.09
N LEU A 371 -14.85 -6.02 -28.92
CA LEU A 371 -14.52 -4.64 -29.32
C LEU A 371 -14.61 -4.41 -30.83
N LEU A 372 -14.13 -5.34 -31.65
CA LEU A 372 -14.00 -5.11 -33.10
C LEU A 372 -15.15 -5.69 -33.94
N VAL A 373 -15.90 -6.68 -33.42
CA VAL A 373 -17.07 -7.27 -34.12
C VAL A 373 -18.29 -6.34 -34.09
N SER A 374 -18.48 -5.55 -33.03
CA SER A 374 -19.58 -4.57 -32.91
C SER A 374 -19.08 -3.15 -33.13
N ASP A 375 -20.00 -2.21 -33.41
CA ASP A 375 -19.67 -0.78 -33.38
C ASP A 375 -19.21 -0.38 -31.97
N TRP A 376 -18.17 0.45 -31.90
CA TRP A 376 -17.70 1.00 -30.65
C TRP A 376 -18.59 2.18 -30.24
N ASP A 377 -19.53 1.93 -29.32
CA ASP A 377 -20.45 2.95 -28.79
C ASP A 377 -19.78 3.89 -27.76
N GLY A 378 -18.50 3.66 -27.45
CA GLY A 378 -17.73 4.31 -26.40
C GLY A 378 -17.01 5.60 -26.80
N GLY A 379 -17.62 6.51 -27.54
CA GLY A 379 -16.91 7.73 -27.91
C GLY A 379 -17.74 8.84 -28.50
N ASP A 380 -18.17 9.76 -27.62
CA ASP A 380 -18.27 11.17 -27.98
C ASP A 380 -16.88 11.64 -28.42
N GLY A 381 -16.63 11.69 -29.73
CA GLY A 381 -15.53 12.49 -30.26
C GLY A 381 -15.71 13.95 -29.82
N ASP A 382 -14.64 14.74 -29.89
CA ASP A 382 -14.56 16.15 -29.46
C ASP A 382 -15.53 17.12 -30.21
N ASN A 383 -16.52 16.60 -30.93
CA ASN A 383 -17.60 17.29 -31.63
C ASN A 383 -18.89 16.42 -31.84
N GLY A 384 -19.09 15.32 -31.11
CA GLY A 384 -20.30 14.49 -31.22
C GLY A 384 -20.39 13.58 -32.46
N THR A 385 -19.28 13.30 -33.13
CA THR A 385 -19.20 12.30 -34.21
C THR A 385 -18.81 10.94 -33.63
N HIS A 386 -19.68 9.92 -33.77
CA HIS A 386 -19.35 8.53 -33.46
C HIS A 386 -18.19 8.07 -34.37
N LYS A 387 -17.05 7.72 -33.76
CA LYS A 387 -15.90 7.12 -34.45
C LYS A 387 -15.89 5.62 -34.18
N ALA A 388 -15.73 4.80 -35.22
CA ALA A 388 -15.64 3.35 -35.11
C ALA A 388 -14.35 2.86 -34.44
N VAL A 389 -13.30 3.68 -34.43
CA VAL A 389 -12.00 3.42 -33.79
C VAL A 389 -11.58 4.65 -32.97
N PRO A 390 -11.10 4.50 -31.72
CA PRO A 390 -10.60 5.60 -30.90
C PRO A 390 -9.45 6.38 -31.54
N ASP A 391 -9.25 7.62 -31.11
CA ASP A 391 -8.15 8.47 -31.58
C ASP A 391 -6.79 7.95 -31.12
N LEU A 392 -5.80 8.15 -31.99
CA LEU A 392 -4.41 7.79 -31.72
C LEU A 392 -3.79 8.77 -30.74
N PHE A 393 -3.10 8.26 -29.73
CA PHE A 393 -2.25 9.06 -28.85
C PHE A 393 -0.87 8.43 -28.69
N GLN A 394 0.07 9.22 -28.17
CA GLN A 394 1.43 8.80 -27.84
C GLN A 394 1.66 8.99 -26.34
N GLU A 395 2.40 8.08 -25.72
CA GLU A 395 2.75 8.20 -24.30
C GLU A 395 3.94 9.16 -24.13
N GLU A 396 3.70 10.31 -23.49
CA GLU A 396 4.71 11.36 -23.27
C GLU A 396 5.49 11.18 -21.95
N ASP A 397 4.86 10.64 -20.90
CA ASP A 397 5.43 10.52 -19.53
C ASP A 397 6.01 9.12 -19.22
N CYS A 398 7.00 8.69 -20.00
CA CYS A 398 7.64 7.36 -19.87
C CYS A 398 8.96 7.35 -19.08
N VAL A 399 9.28 8.41 -18.35
CA VAL A 399 10.39 8.39 -17.40
C VAL A 399 9.85 7.75 -16.13
N ALA A 400 10.37 6.58 -15.74
CA ALA A 400 9.95 5.88 -14.53
C ALA A 400 9.86 6.87 -13.36
N THR A 401 8.65 7.23 -12.94
CA THR A 401 8.44 7.98 -11.71
C THR A 401 8.76 7.01 -10.57
N MET A 402 10.05 6.93 -10.24
CA MET A 402 10.45 6.76 -8.85
C MET A 402 9.63 7.80 -8.08
N LEU A 403 8.81 7.36 -7.12
CA LEU A 403 8.13 8.27 -6.19
C LEU A 403 9.13 9.36 -5.80
N SER A 404 8.76 10.61 -6.03
CA SER A 404 9.65 11.72 -5.72
C SER A 404 10.02 11.63 -4.24
N ALA A 405 11.23 12.05 -3.87
CA ALA A 405 11.63 12.09 -2.46
C ALA A 405 10.60 12.85 -1.59
N LEU A 406 9.88 13.82 -2.18
CA LEU A 406 8.81 14.57 -1.56
C LEU A 406 7.60 13.69 -1.21
N GLU A 407 7.15 12.81 -2.10
CA GLU A 407 6.02 11.92 -1.87
C GLU A 407 6.35 10.84 -0.83
N ILE A 408 7.58 10.31 -0.86
CA ILE A 408 8.06 9.38 0.17
C ILE A 408 8.08 10.07 1.55
N LEU A 409 8.59 11.30 1.61
CA LEU A 409 8.58 12.09 2.84
C LEU A 409 7.16 12.44 3.30
N ALA A 410 6.23 12.67 2.38
CA ALA A 410 4.83 12.92 2.71
C ALA A 410 4.17 11.67 3.32
N VAL A 411 4.38 10.49 2.72
CA VAL A 411 3.87 9.23 3.26
C VAL A 411 4.47 8.94 4.63
N ILE A 412 5.79 9.09 4.80
CA ILE A 412 6.46 8.96 6.10
C ILE A 412 5.86 9.97 7.10
N GLY A 413 5.65 11.22 6.67
CA GLY A 413 5.02 12.26 7.48
C GLY A 413 3.62 11.86 7.98
N VAL A 414 2.77 11.34 7.09
CA VAL A 414 1.44 10.85 7.45
C VAL A 414 1.52 9.69 8.44
N VAL A 415 2.38 8.69 8.18
CA VAL A 415 2.56 7.53 9.06
C VAL A 415 3.03 7.97 10.45
N LEU A 416 3.90 8.97 10.55
CA LEU A 416 4.36 9.52 11.83
C LEU A 416 3.32 10.41 12.51
N LEU A 417 2.44 11.09 11.77
CA LEU A 417 1.38 11.96 12.30
C LEU A 417 0.19 11.18 12.89
N VAL A 418 -0.20 10.06 12.30
CA VAL A 418 -1.34 9.24 12.76
C VAL A 418 -1.29 8.91 14.26
N PRO A 419 -0.20 8.37 14.84
CA PRO A 419 -0.15 8.08 16.27
C PRO A 419 -0.20 9.35 17.13
N LEU A 420 0.32 10.49 16.65
CA LEU A 420 0.24 11.77 17.36
C LEU A 420 -1.19 12.30 17.41
N LEU A 421 -1.91 12.25 16.28
CA LEU A 421 -3.32 12.62 16.20
C LEU A 421 -4.19 11.70 17.06
N TYR A 422 -3.91 10.40 17.07
CA TYR A 422 -4.61 9.45 17.94
C TYR A 422 -4.39 9.74 19.43
N ARG A 423 -3.15 10.04 19.84
CA ARG A 423 -2.83 10.45 21.22
C ARG A 423 -3.54 11.76 21.60
N LEU A 424 -3.53 12.75 20.70
CA LEU A 424 -4.20 14.04 20.91
C LEU A 424 -5.72 13.86 21.03
N TRP A 425 -6.33 13.06 20.16
CA TRP A 425 -7.76 12.75 20.22
C TRP A 425 -8.12 12.07 21.54
N ASN A 426 -7.37 11.05 21.95
CA ASN A 426 -7.58 10.37 23.22
C ASN A 426 -7.45 11.30 24.43
N PHE A 427 -6.49 12.23 24.39
CA PHE A 427 -6.37 13.28 25.39
C PHE A 427 -7.61 14.17 25.42
N ILE A 428 -8.03 14.71 24.27
CA ILE A 428 -9.21 15.59 24.19
C ILE A 428 -10.46 14.86 24.68
N TRP A 429 -10.66 13.63 24.21
CA TRP A 429 -11.76 12.77 24.61
C TRP A 429 -11.78 12.55 26.12
N LEU A 430 -10.69 12.08 26.72
CA LEU A 430 -10.64 11.75 28.14
C LEU A 430 -10.83 12.97 29.07
N TYR A 431 -10.25 14.12 28.71
CA TYR A 431 -10.24 15.28 29.61
C TYR A 431 -11.36 16.29 29.36
N PHE A 432 -11.94 16.38 28.16
CA PHE A 432 -12.91 17.44 27.86
C PHE A 432 -14.27 16.91 27.40
N LEU A 433 -14.36 15.70 26.84
CA LEU A 433 -15.61 15.19 26.24
C LEU A 433 -16.24 14.04 27.03
N ARG A 434 -15.43 13.19 27.65
CA ARG A 434 -15.89 11.97 28.32
C ARG A 434 -16.63 12.27 29.63
N PRO A 435 -17.86 11.76 29.84
CA PRO A 435 -18.55 11.85 31.12
C PRO A 435 -17.95 10.91 32.19
N SER A 436 -18.11 11.25 33.47
CA SER A 436 -17.70 10.37 34.57
C SER A 436 -18.56 9.11 34.63
N THR A 437 -17.91 7.98 34.92
CA THR A 437 -18.58 6.68 35.11
C THR A 437 -18.47 6.20 36.56
N ALA A 438 -18.17 7.08 37.52
CA ALA A 438 -18.07 6.73 38.94
C ALA A 438 -19.35 6.05 39.46
N HIS A 439 -20.51 6.47 38.97
CA HIS A 439 -21.81 5.88 39.31
C HIS A 439 -21.93 4.38 38.98
N LYS A 440 -21.13 3.85 38.04
CA LYS A 440 -21.14 2.41 37.71
C LYS A 440 -20.68 1.53 38.88
N TYR A 441 -19.91 2.09 39.81
CA TYR A 441 -19.43 1.39 40.99
C TYR A 441 -20.42 1.50 42.17
N LEU A 442 -21.53 2.24 42.04
CA LEU A 442 -22.61 2.33 43.03
C LEU A 442 -23.70 1.28 42.75
N HIS A 443 -23.39 0.02 43.00
CA HIS A 443 -24.34 -1.10 42.82
C HIS A 443 -24.47 -1.94 44.10
N ALA A 444 -25.59 -2.66 44.21
CA ALA A 444 -25.93 -3.52 45.35
C ALA A 444 -25.76 -2.83 46.72
N ALA A 445 -26.60 -1.82 46.99
CA ALA A 445 -26.54 -1.04 48.22
C ALA A 445 -26.75 -1.91 49.50
N PRO A 446 -26.11 -1.58 50.64
CA PRO A 446 -25.20 -0.45 50.86
C PRO A 446 -23.81 -0.69 50.26
N THR A 447 -23.35 0.26 49.45
CA THR A 447 -22.08 0.17 48.70
C THR A 447 -20.99 0.98 49.39
N TYR A 448 -19.80 0.41 49.55
CA TYR A 448 -18.69 1.01 50.28
C TYR A 448 -17.48 1.33 49.38
N ALA A 449 -16.88 2.50 49.63
CA ALA A 449 -15.57 2.87 49.12
C ALA A 449 -14.53 2.90 50.26
N LEU A 450 -13.44 2.16 50.11
CA LEU A 450 -12.33 2.14 51.07
C LEU A 450 -11.23 3.10 50.61
N ILE A 451 -10.84 4.06 51.46
CA ILE A 451 -9.76 5.01 51.14
C ILE A 451 -8.66 4.92 52.20
N THR A 452 -7.43 4.62 51.78
CA THR A 452 -6.26 4.63 52.66
C THR A 452 -5.61 6.01 52.74
N GLY A 453 -5.14 6.41 53.92
CA GLY A 453 -4.53 7.73 54.11
C GLY A 453 -5.54 8.87 54.02
N ALA A 454 -6.75 8.68 54.55
CA ALA A 454 -7.88 9.60 54.44
C ALA A 454 -7.92 10.70 55.53
N SER A 455 -6.91 10.75 56.41
CA SER A 455 -6.87 11.72 57.52
C SER A 455 -6.56 13.15 57.09
N ASP A 456 -6.05 13.36 55.87
CA ASP A 456 -5.62 14.67 55.35
C ASP A 456 -5.49 14.66 53.82
N GLY A 457 -5.23 15.82 53.22
CA GLY A 457 -4.86 15.99 51.82
C GLY A 457 -5.80 15.33 50.81
N ILE A 458 -5.23 14.68 49.79
CA ILE A 458 -5.97 14.03 48.69
C ILE A 458 -6.98 13.01 49.22
N GLY A 459 -6.57 12.16 50.17
CA GLY A 459 -7.45 11.11 50.71
C GLY A 459 -8.68 11.68 51.43
N LYS A 460 -8.51 12.74 52.22
CA LYS A 460 -9.64 13.43 52.87
C LYS A 460 -10.57 14.07 51.84
N ALA A 461 -10.02 14.78 50.86
CA ALA A 461 -10.80 15.42 49.81
C ALA A 461 -11.57 14.40 48.96
N LEU A 462 -10.94 13.27 48.63
CA LEU A 462 -11.56 12.18 47.89
C LEU A 462 -12.65 11.47 48.69
N ALA A 463 -12.46 11.30 50.01
CA ALA A 463 -13.49 10.77 50.89
C ALA A 463 -14.77 11.63 50.84
N LYS A 464 -14.62 12.96 50.91
CA LYS A 464 -15.75 13.88 50.77
C LYS A 464 -16.43 13.76 49.42
N GLU A 465 -15.66 13.79 48.32
CA GLU A 465 -16.22 13.69 46.97
C GLU A 465 -16.97 12.36 46.75
N LEU A 466 -16.41 11.22 47.16
CA LEU A 466 -17.08 9.92 47.03
C LEU A 466 -18.32 9.81 47.93
N TYR A 467 -18.30 10.41 49.13
CA TYR A 467 -19.49 10.49 49.97
C TYR A 467 -20.62 11.26 49.29
N ASP A 468 -20.28 12.38 48.66
CA ASP A 468 -21.24 13.22 47.93
C ASP A 468 -21.79 12.50 46.68
N GLN A 469 -21.00 11.61 46.06
CA GLN A 469 -21.45 10.72 44.97
C GLN A 469 -22.37 9.59 45.45
N GLY A 470 -22.48 9.32 46.76
CA GLY A 470 -23.43 8.35 47.30
C GLY A 470 -22.80 7.10 47.95
N PHE A 471 -21.48 7.01 48.05
CA PHE A 471 -20.82 5.89 48.72
C PHE A 471 -20.92 5.97 50.25
N ASN A 472 -21.06 4.82 50.90
CA ASN A 472 -20.62 4.66 52.30
C ASN A 472 -19.09 4.53 52.29
N LEU A 473 -18.43 4.86 53.40
CA LEU A 473 -16.96 4.93 53.42
C LEU A 473 -16.33 4.01 54.45
N ILE A 474 -15.14 3.50 54.13
CA ILE A 474 -14.21 2.89 55.07
C ILE A 474 -12.90 3.68 55.00
N LEU A 475 -12.60 4.46 56.03
CA LEU A 475 -11.47 5.37 56.04
C LEU A 475 -10.29 4.78 56.83
N HIS A 476 -9.09 4.93 56.30
CA HIS A 476 -7.87 4.53 57.00
C HIS A 476 -6.95 5.69 57.31
N GLY A 477 -6.40 5.69 58.52
CA GLY A 477 -5.28 6.52 58.91
C GLY A 477 -4.68 6.09 60.25
N ARG A 478 -3.50 6.63 60.58
CA ARG A 478 -2.77 6.27 61.81
C ARG A 478 -3.08 7.12 63.04
N ASN A 479 -3.76 8.25 62.86
CA ASN A 479 -4.07 9.18 63.95
C ASN A 479 -5.59 9.22 64.15
N GLU A 480 -6.04 8.65 65.27
CA GLU A 480 -7.46 8.51 65.57
C GLU A 480 -8.19 9.85 65.65
N GLN A 481 -7.60 10.84 66.33
CA GLN A 481 -8.21 12.16 66.49
C GLN A 481 -8.45 12.84 65.13
N LYS A 482 -7.47 12.76 64.21
CA LYS A 482 -7.62 13.31 62.86
C LYS A 482 -8.69 12.57 62.05
N ILE A 483 -8.69 11.24 62.10
CA ILE A 483 -9.68 10.44 61.38
C ILE A 483 -11.09 10.69 61.92
N ARG A 484 -11.29 10.74 63.23
CA ARG A 484 -12.60 11.07 63.84
C ARG A 484 -13.12 12.43 63.37
N LYS A 485 -12.26 13.45 63.31
CA LYS A 485 -12.63 14.76 62.76
C LYS A 485 -13.08 14.68 61.30
N VAL A 486 -12.37 13.90 60.46
CA VAL A 486 -12.79 13.68 59.07
C VAL A 486 -14.13 12.95 59.00
N VAL A 487 -14.35 11.93 59.83
CA VAL A 487 -15.63 11.20 59.91
C VAL A 487 -16.77 12.15 60.27
N GLU A 488 -16.59 13.00 61.28
CA GLU A 488 -17.58 14.01 61.69
C GLU A 488 -17.84 15.06 60.60
N GLU A 489 -16.78 15.51 59.92
CA GLU A 489 -16.89 16.47 58.80
C GLU A 489 -17.67 15.88 57.61
N VAL A 490 -17.41 14.63 57.26
CA VAL A 490 -18.08 13.95 56.13
C VAL A 490 -19.54 13.65 56.48
N ARG A 491 -19.81 13.14 57.70
CA ARG A 491 -21.18 12.84 58.17
C ARG A 491 -22.07 14.06 58.30
N ARG A 492 -21.52 15.26 58.49
CA ARG A 492 -22.33 16.50 58.48
C ARG A 492 -23.15 16.68 57.21
N ASN A 493 -22.76 16.02 56.12
CA ASN A 493 -23.40 16.14 54.82
C ASN A 493 -24.42 15.01 54.52
N GLY A 494 -24.67 14.06 55.44
CA GLY A 494 -25.64 12.99 55.17
C GLY A 494 -25.75 11.89 56.23
N ALA A 495 -26.65 10.92 55.98
CA ALA A 495 -26.93 9.79 56.87
C ALA A 495 -26.18 8.49 56.49
N ARG A 496 -25.35 8.51 55.44
CA ARG A 496 -24.58 7.35 54.98
C ARG A 496 -23.49 6.98 55.98
N ASP A 497 -23.14 5.69 56.02
CA ASP A 497 -22.18 5.13 56.95
C ASP A 497 -20.74 5.57 56.60
N VAL A 498 -19.96 5.83 57.64
CA VAL A 498 -18.55 6.21 57.55
C VAL A 498 -17.81 5.48 58.65
N LEU A 499 -17.21 4.35 58.29
CA LEU A 499 -16.40 3.51 59.15
C LEU A 499 -14.93 3.92 59.05
N TYR A 500 -14.12 3.51 60.01
CA TYR A 500 -12.67 3.70 59.91
C TYR A 500 -11.87 2.62 60.65
N PHE A 501 -10.64 2.40 60.20
CA PHE A 501 -9.65 1.60 60.92
C PHE A 501 -8.33 2.34 61.10
N LEU A 502 -7.61 1.97 62.17
CA LEU A 502 -6.33 2.55 62.52
C LEU A 502 -5.21 1.56 62.21
N ALA A 503 -4.26 1.99 61.39
CA ALA A 503 -3.02 1.27 61.14
C ALA A 503 -1.93 2.28 60.76
N ASP A 504 -0.70 2.07 61.22
CA ASP A 504 0.44 2.78 60.63
C ASP A 504 0.99 1.95 59.48
N ALA A 505 0.75 2.40 58.25
CA ALA A 505 1.21 1.71 57.05
C ALA A 505 2.74 1.53 56.97
N SER A 506 3.53 2.19 57.81
CA SER A 506 4.97 1.91 57.92
C SER A 506 5.33 0.67 58.74
N ASP A 507 4.43 0.16 59.59
CA ASP A 507 4.66 -1.07 60.34
C ASP A 507 4.48 -2.31 59.46
N VAL A 508 5.47 -3.19 59.49
CA VAL A 508 5.56 -4.40 58.65
C VAL A 508 4.85 -5.61 59.27
N ASN A 509 4.42 -5.52 60.54
CA ASN A 509 3.92 -6.66 61.32
C ASN A 509 2.39 -6.70 61.43
N HIS A 510 1.66 -5.97 60.58
CA HIS A 510 0.20 -5.96 60.62
C HIS A 510 -0.42 -7.32 60.31
N ASP A 511 -1.37 -7.74 61.14
CA ASP A 511 -2.29 -8.85 60.84
C ASP A 511 -3.45 -8.32 59.99
N PHE A 512 -3.30 -8.39 58.67
CA PHE A 512 -4.29 -7.86 57.71
C PHE A 512 -5.63 -8.62 57.78
N GLU A 513 -5.62 -9.92 58.07
CA GLU A 513 -6.85 -10.72 58.20
C GLU A 513 -7.69 -10.24 59.37
N ARG A 514 -7.06 -10.09 60.55
CA ARG A 514 -7.74 -9.54 61.73
C ARG A 514 -8.17 -8.09 61.51
N MET A 515 -7.33 -7.30 60.83
CA MET A 515 -7.63 -5.89 60.55
C MET A 515 -8.87 -5.75 59.64
N MET A 516 -8.99 -6.61 58.62
CA MET A 516 -10.08 -6.54 57.64
C MET A 516 -11.32 -7.34 57.99
N ALA A 517 -11.24 -8.30 58.93
CA ALA A 517 -12.36 -9.13 59.35
C ALA A 517 -13.69 -8.36 59.59
N PRO A 518 -13.71 -7.17 60.25
CA PRO A 518 -14.96 -6.41 60.45
C PRO A 518 -15.62 -5.91 59.15
N TYR A 519 -14.85 -5.80 58.06
CA TYR A 519 -15.29 -5.23 56.79
C TYR A 519 -15.58 -6.28 55.71
N MET A 520 -15.22 -7.55 55.94
CA MET A 520 -15.34 -8.62 54.93
C MET A 520 -16.79 -8.96 54.55
N ASN A 521 -17.79 -8.52 55.31
CA ASN A 521 -19.20 -8.69 54.93
C ASN A 521 -19.78 -7.52 54.13
N LEU A 522 -19.07 -6.39 54.04
CA LEU A 522 -19.56 -5.16 53.39
C LEU A 522 -19.37 -5.22 51.88
N ASN A 523 -20.29 -4.62 51.11
CA ASN A 523 -20.16 -4.54 49.65
C ASN A 523 -19.16 -3.45 49.23
N ILE A 524 -17.87 -3.82 49.22
CA ILE A 524 -16.78 -2.94 48.82
C ILE A 524 -16.63 -3.02 47.30
N THR A 525 -16.87 -1.90 46.60
CA THR A 525 -16.78 -1.83 45.13
C THR A 525 -15.71 -0.87 44.64
N LEU A 526 -15.18 -0.04 45.53
CA LEU A 526 -14.11 0.90 45.23
C LEU A 526 -13.06 0.87 46.35
N VAL A 527 -11.79 0.69 45.97
CA VAL A 527 -10.66 0.80 46.89
C VAL A 527 -9.67 1.80 46.32
N VAL A 528 -9.30 2.82 47.10
CA VAL A 528 -8.29 3.81 46.71
C VAL A 528 -7.12 3.75 47.68
N HIS A 529 -6.01 3.18 47.20
CA HIS A 529 -4.74 3.13 47.91
C HIS A 529 -4.01 4.46 47.79
N ASN A 530 -4.43 5.43 48.62
CA ASN A 530 -3.84 6.78 48.67
C ASN A 530 -2.75 6.92 49.75
N VAL A 531 -2.69 6.03 50.74
CA VAL A 531 -1.66 6.12 51.79
C VAL A 531 -0.25 6.14 51.17
N GLY A 532 0.55 7.08 51.64
CA GLY A 532 1.92 7.23 51.17
C GLY A 532 2.45 8.61 51.49
N ASN A 533 3.77 8.74 51.42
CA ASN A 533 4.41 10.04 51.40
C ASN A 533 5.75 9.93 50.66
N GLN A 534 6.34 11.09 50.41
CA GLN A 534 7.55 11.23 49.61
C GLN A 534 8.80 10.71 50.32
N GLY A 535 8.76 10.59 51.66
CA GLY A 535 9.95 10.26 52.46
C GLY A 535 11.12 11.21 52.20
N PHE A 536 10.84 12.42 51.72
CA PHE A 536 11.87 13.33 51.22
C PHE A 536 12.76 13.79 52.36
N THR A 537 14.06 13.69 52.14
CA THR A 537 15.09 14.21 53.02
C THR A 537 16.23 14.80 52.18
N LYS A 538 17.15 15.54 52.80
CA LYS A 538 18.32 16.12 52.10
C LYS A 538 19.41 15.08 51.84
N GLU A 539 19.38 13.96 52.56
CA GLU A 539 20.37 12.89 52.51
C GLU A 539 20.30 12.11 51.18
N ARG A 540 21.39 11.42 50.84
CA ARG A 540 21.39 10.39 49.78
C ARG A 540 20.97 9.07 50.41
N ILE A 541 20.78 8.04 49.60
CA ILE A 541 20.31 6.73 50.10
C ILE A 541 21.21 6.14 51.21
N ASP A 542 22.51 6.41 51.18
CA ASP A 542 23.51 6.01 52.19
C ASP A 542 23.35 6.73 53.54
N GLY A 543 22.52 7.78 53.61
CA GLY A 543 22.16 8.45 54.86
C GLY A 543 20.89 7.93 55.53
N PHE A 544 20.16 6.99 54.92
CA PHE A 544 18.94 6.42 55.49
C PHE A 544 19.26 5.23 56.39
N SER A 545 18.57 5.11 57.52
CA SER A 545 18.63 3.89 58.32
C SER A 545 17.88 2.75 57.60
N ASN A 546 18.23 1.50 57.90
CA ASN A 546 17.48 0.34 57.38
C ASN A 546 15.98 0.40 57.73
N ALA A 547 15.65 0.97 58.91
CA ALA A 547 14.27 1.15 59.33
C ALA A 547 13.54 2.20 58.48
N ASP A 548 14.22 3.30 58.10
CA ASP A 548 13.62 4.32 57.22
C ASP A 548 13.38 3.78 55.82
N VAL A 549 14.35 3.06 55.25
CA VAL A 549 14.23 2.39 53.94
C VAL A 549 13.04 1.44 53.95
N ALA A 550 13.00 0.52 54.92
CA ALA A 550 11.91 -0.44 55.05
C ALA A 550 10.55 0.24 55.28
N GLY A 551 10.51 1.27 56.14
CA GLY A 551 9.28 1.98 56.48
C GLY A 551 8.69 2.81 55.33
N ILE A 552 9.53 3.37 54.44
CA ILE A 552 9.09 4.07 53.22
C ILE A 552 8.53 3.07 52.20
N VAL A 553 9.28 1.99 51.94
CA VAL A 553 8.86 0.93 50.99
C VAL A 553 7.57 0.28 51.48
N ASN A 554 7.49 -0.06 52.77
CA ASN A 554 6.32 -0.71 53.32
C ASN A 554 5.07 0.15 53.17
N ARG A 555 5.13 1.40 53.60
CA ARG A 555 4.02 2.35 53.52
C ARG A 555 3.53 2.60 52.11
N ASN A 556 4.45 2.74 51.16
CA ASN A 556 4.10 3.15 49.80
C ASN A 556 3.79 1.97 48.87
N ALA A 557 4.23 0.75 49.18
CA ALA A 557 4.16 -0.40 48.26
C ALA A 557 3.65 -1.70 48.91
N ILE A 558 4.23 -2.11 50.04
CA ILE A 558 3.93 -3.44 50.62
C ILE A 558 2.61 -3.44 51.39
N PHE A 559 2.29 -2.38 52.14
CA PHE A 559 1.01 -2.21 52.82
C PHE A 559 -0.19 -2.26 51.84
N PRO A 560 -0.23 -1.47 50.74
CA PRO A 560 -1.33 -1.57 49.79
C PRO A 560 -1.38 -2.93 49.06
N LEU A 561 -0.24 -3.60 48.85
CA LEU A 561 -0.21 -4.98 48.33
C LEU A 561 -0.92 -5.94 49.29
N HIS A 562 -0.50 -6.02 50.56
CA HIS A 562 -1.10 -6.95 51.51
C HIS A 562 -2.58 -6.65 51.78
N LEU A 563 -2.93 -5.37 51.88
CA LEU A 563 -4.33 -4.97 52.03
C LEU A 563 -5.17 -5.40 50.82
N THR A 564 -4.64 -5.27 49.60
CA THR A 564 -5.30 -5.75 48.38
C THR A 564 -5.44 -7.27 48.40
N HIS A 565 -4.38 -7.99 48.76
CA HIS A 565 -4.36 -9.45 48.83
C HIS A 565 -5.46 -9.99 49.77
N THR A 566 -5.58 -9.42 50.98
CA THR A 566 -6.62 -9.81 51.94
C THR A 566 -8.03 -9.42 51.48
N LEU A 567 -8.21 -8.26 50.82
CA LEU A 567 -9.52 -7.83 50.34
C LEU A 567 -9.98 -8.54 49.06
N LEU A 568 -9.07 -9.12 48.27
CA LEU A 568 -9.36 -9.63 46.93
C LEU A 568 -10.52 -10.65 46.88
N PRO A 569 -10.63 -11.64 47.80
CA PRO A 569 -11.78 -12.54 47.82
C PRO A 569 -13.11 -11.79 47.97
N ARG A 570 -13.13 -10.74 48.81
CA ARG A 570 -14.33 -9.94 49.00
C ARG A 570 -14.64 -9.06 47.79
N LEU A 571 -13.62 -8.48 47.15
CA LEU A 571 -13.78 -7.68 45.94
C LEU A 571 -14.34 -8.51 44.78
N ARG A 572 -13.84 -9.74 44.57
CA ARG A 572 -14.39 -10.68 43.58
C ARG A 572 -15.84 -11.05 43.88
N LEU A 573 -16.22 -11.17 45.16
CA LEU A 573 -17.60 -11.40 45.54
C LEU A 573 -18.50 -10.19 45.22
N SER A 574 -18.04 -8.97 45.50
CA SER A 574 -18.75 -7.73 45.11
C SER A 574 -18.90 -7.64 43.60
N ALA A 575 -17.89 -8.11 42.86
CA ALA A 575 -17.86 -8.03 41.40
C ALA A 575 -18.94 -8.87 40.71
N LYS A 576 -19.57 -9.82 41.42
CA LYS A 576 -20.70 -10.60 40.91
C LYS A 576 -21.95 -9.78 40.62
N THR A 577 -22.12 -8.61 41.25
CA THR A 577 -23.30 -7.75 41.06
C THR A 577 -23.04 -6.50 40.23
N GLY A 578 -21.79 -6.28 39.81
CA GLY A 578 -21.37 -5.11 39.03
C GLY A 578 -19.86 -4.90 39.11
N PRO A 579 -19.29 -3.93 38.37
CA PRO A 579 -17.84 -3.74 38.32
C PRO A 579 -17.25 -3.30 39.66
N VAL A 580 -16.00 -3.70 39.93
CA VAL A 580 -15.22 -3.29 41.11
C VAL A 580 -13.92 -2.66 40.64
N LEU A 581 -13.49 -1.59 41.31
CA LEU A 581 -12.28 -0.86 40.96
C LEU A 581 -11.34 -0.70 42.14
N VAL A 582 -10.06 -1.00 41.92
CA VAL A 582 -8.97 -0.71 42.85
C VAL A 582 -7.99 0.25 42.20
N GLN A 583 -7.79 1.41 42.82
CA GLN A 583 -6.90 2.45 42.31
C GLN A 583 -5.68 2.60 43.21
N PHE A 584 -4.49 2.53 42.63
CA PHE A 584 -3.23 2.82 43.30
C PHE A 584 -2.79 4.24 43.01
N MET A 585 -2.60 5.05 44.07
CA MET A 585 -2.11 6.42 43.93
C MET A 585 -0.62 6.41 43.60
N GLY A 586 -0.33 6.68 42.33
CA GLY A 586 1.01 6.74 41.76
C GLY A 586 1.71 8.08 41.93
N SER A 587 2.71 8.33 41.08
CA SER A 587 3.46 9.59 41.05
C SER A 587 4.14 9.79 39.70
N LEU A 588 4.33 11.03 39.23
CA LEU A 588 5.25 11.32 38.12
C LEU A 588 6.68 10.81 38.41
N ALA A 589 7.05 10.71 39.69
CA ALA A 589 8.33 10.16 40.13
C ALA A 589 8.53 8.66 39.79
N SER A 590 7.50 7.93 39.34
CA SER A 590 7.65 6.55 38.85
C SER A 590 8.11 6.45 37.39
N GLU A 591 8.12 7.59 36.68
CA GLU A 591 8.61 7.69 35.31
C GLU A 591 9.98 8.36 35.30
N ILE A 592 10.10 9.48 36.02
CA ILE A 592 11.34 10.25 36.15
C ILE A 592 11.59 10.41 37.64
N SER A 593 12.47 9.60 38.20
CA SER A 593 12.77 9.64 39.64
C SER A 593 13.73 10.79 39.92
N PRO A 594 13.29 11.88 40.59
CA PRO A 594 14.17 13.02 40.83
C PRO A 594 15.34 12.66 41.75
N PRO A 595 16.42 13.45 41.77
CA PRO A 595 17.46 13.29 42.79
C PRO A 595 16.85 13.31 44.19
N ARG A 596 17.35 12.46 45.11
CA ARG A 596 16.83 12.29 46.49
C ARG A 596 15.49 11.55 46.61
N PHE A 597 14.89 11.10 45.51
CA PHE A 597 13.62 10.39 45.51
C PHE A 597 13.73 8.91 45.16
N ALA A 598 14.93 8.33 45.11
CA ALA A 598 15.15 6.95 44.63
C ALA A 598 14.21 5.91 45.27
N ILE A 599 14.09 5.89 46.60
CA ILE A 599 13.20 4.95 47.32
C ILE A 599 11.73 5.24 47.01
N TYR A 600 11.35 6.51 46.95
CA TYR A 600 9.98 6.91 46.64
C TYR A 600 9.59 6.53 45.20
N GLY A 601 10.41 6.91 44.21
CA GLY A 601 10.23 6.56 42.80
C GLY A 601 10.12 5.05 42.62
N ALA A 602 11.03 4.28 43.23
CA ALA A 602 11.00 2.82 43.22
C ALA A 602 9.68 2.27 43.81
N SER A 603 9.25 2.77 44.98
CA SER A 603 7.99 2.34 45.61
C SER A 603 6.75 2.67 44.77
N LYS A 604 6.75 3.80 44.04
CA LYS A 604 5.65 4.17 43.14
C LYS A 604 5.68 3.40 41.83
N SER A 605 6.86 3.01 41.33
CA SER A 605 7.02 2.09 40.20
C SER A 605 6.58 0.66 40.54
N PHE A 606 6.79 0.21 41.79
CA PHE A 606 6.26 -1.06 42.27
C PHE A 606 4.73 -1.11 42.12
N LEU A 607 4.01 -0.07 42.57
CA LEU A 607 2.55 0.00 42.41
C LEU A 607 2.11 0.01 40.94
N LYS A 608 2.90 0.62 40.03
CA LYS A 608 2.65 0.62 38.59
C LYS A 608 2.70 -0.79 38.02
N ALA A 609 3.72 -1.56 38.38
CA ALA A 609 3.85 -2.96 37.99
C ALA A 609 2.76 -3.83 38.62
N LEU A 610 2.47 -3.62 39.92
CA LEU A 610 1.44 -4.37 40.64
C LEU A 610 0.05 -4.19 40.02
N ALA A 611 -0.36 -2.94 39.73
CA ALA A 611 -1.63 -2.66 39.07
C ALA A 611 -1.75 -3.40 37.74
N ARG A 612 -0.67 -3.46 36.95
CA ARG A 612 -0.65 -4.19 35.67
C ARG A 612 -0.75 -5.70 35.85
N GLY A 613 0.00 -6.27 36.78
CA GLY A 613 -0.04 -7.71 37.06
C GLY A 613 -1.44 -8.14 37.48
N LEU A 614 -1.98 -7.52 38.53
CA LEU A 614 -3.29 -7.85 39.08
C LEU A 614 -4.42 -7.63 38.06
N ASP A 615 -4.40 -6.53 37.31
CA ASP A 615 -5.43 -6.28 36.27
C ASP A 615 -5.40 -7.34 35.17
N THR A 616 -4.22 -7.87 34.82
CA THR A 616 -4.08 -8.93 33.82
C THR A 616 -4.60 -10.25 34.38
N ASP A 617 -4.24 -10.58 35.62
CA ASP A 617 -4.67 -11.81 36.31
C ASP A 617 -6.20 -11.89 36.42
N GLU A 618 -6.87 -10.77 36.74
CA GLU A 618 -8.33 -10.70 36.85
C GLU A 618 -9.07 -10.65 35.50
N GLN A 619 -8.38 -10.44 34.37
CA GLN A 619 -9.03 -10.24 33.06
C GLN A 619 -8.77 -11.36 32.03
N VAL A 620 -7.60 -11.99 32.01
CA VAL A 620 -7.22 -12.85 30.88
C VAL A 620 -7.85 -14.25 30.95
N TRP A 621 -7.77 -14.91 32.09
CA TRP A 621 -8.15 -16.33 32.20
C TRP A 621 -9.59 -16.52 32.68
N THR A 622 -10.00 -15.74 33.67
CA THR A 622 -11.36 -15.79 34.22
C THR A 622 -11.72 -14.38 34.65
N PRO A 623 -12.36 -13.59 33.77
CA PRO A 623 -12.79 -12.23 34.08
C PRO A 623 -13.63 -12.20 35.35
N THR A 624 -13.13 -11.58 36.43
CA THR A 624 -13.85 -11.50 37.71
C THR A 624 -14.72 -10.25 37.83
N GLY A 625 -14.48 -9.25 36.97
CA GLY A 625 -15.11 -7.92 37.06
C GLY A 625 -14.39 -6.95 38.01
N VAL A 626 -13.25 -7.37 38.60
CA VAL A 626 -12.35 -6.51 39.36
C VAL A 626 -11.30 -5.91 38.42
N HIS A 627 -11.14 -4.60 38.46
CA HIS A 627 -10.14 -3.88 37.66
C HIS A 627 -9.14 -3.16 38.56
N PHE A 628 -7.89 -3.07 38.11
CA PHE A 628 -6.84 -2.34 38.80
C PHE A 628 -6.30 -1.19 37.95
N GLU A 629 -6.25 0.01 38.54
CA GLU A 629 -5.77 1.21 37.89
C GLU A 629 -4.62 1.86 38.67
N TYR A 630 -3.72 2.53 37.94
CA TYR A 630 -2.61 3.31 38.48
C TYR A 630 -2.78 4.79 38.13
N LEU A 631 -2.89 5.63 39.15
CA LEU A 631 -3.13 7.06 39.00
C LEU A 631 -1.81 7.82 39.04
N VAL A 632 -1.35 8.30 37.88
CA VAL A 632 -0.14 9.13 37.81
C VAL A 632 -0.44 10.50 38.39
N THR A 633 0.26 10.85 39.47
CA THR A 633 0.00 12.07 40.24
C THR A 633 1.21 13.00 40.21
N GLY A 634 1.00 14.25 39.80
CA GLY A 634 2.00 15.30 39.93
C GLY A 634 2.00 15.92 41.33
N GLN A 635 2.53 17.13 41.45
CA GLN A 635 2.47 17.87 42.71
C GLN A 635 1.02 18.29 42.98
N VAL A 636 0.56 18.05 44.21
CA VAL A 636 -0.77 18.47 44.69
C VAL A 636 -0.60 19.17 46.02
N GLN A 637 -1.22 20.34 46.14
CA GLN A 637 -1.17 21.14 47.36
C GLN A 637 -1.89 20.41 48.50
N SER A 638 -1.15 20.15 49.58
CA SER A 638 -1.62 19.41 50.75
C SER A 638 -0.76 19.75 51.97
N ASN A 639 -1.18 19.31 53.17
CA ASN A 639 -0.36 19.50 54.38
C ASN A 639 1.00 18.78 54.33
N SER A 640 1.09 17.70 53.55
CA SER A 640 2.34 16.96 53.31
C SER A 640 3.23 17.63 52.25
N MET A 641 2.63 18.40 51.34
CA MET A 641 3.30 19.12 50.25
C MET A 641 2.78 20.56 50.19
N ARG A 642 3.39 21.45 50.98
CA ARG A 642 2.95 22.84 51.22
C ARG A 642 3.36 23.82 50.11
N LEU A 643 3.24 23.39 48.87
CA LEU A 643 3.42 24.26 47.71
C LEU A 643 2.19 25.17 47.56
N THR A 644 2.38 26.33 46.95
CA THR A 644 1.27 27.22 46.60
C THR A 644 0.43 26.60 45.49
N ALA A 645 -0.89 26.74 45.61
CA ALA A 645 -1.80 26.25 44.58
C ALA A 645 -1.55 27.02 43.27
N SER A 646 -1.44 26.30 42.16
CA SER A 646 -1.17 26.85 40.83
C SER A 646 -1.84 25.99 39.76
N LEU A 647 -1.71 26.37 38.49
CA LEU A 647 -2.20 25.54 37.38
C LEU A 647 -1.54 24.15 37.36
N GLY A 648 -0.24 24.06 37.67
CA GLY A 648 0.50 22.79 37.75
C GLY A 648 0.35 22.06 39.09
N THR A 649 -0.10 22.76 40.13
CA THR A 649 -0.20 22.26 41.51
C THR A 649 -1.62 22.48 42.03
N PRO A 650 -2.59 21.64 41.66
CA PRO A 650 -3.98 21.79 42.10
C PRO A 650 -4.11 21.60 43.62
N THR A 651 -5.20 22.12 44.19
CA THR A 651 -5.58 21.78 45.58
C THR A 651 -6.02 20.33 45.68
N SER A 652 -5.99 19.77 46.89
CA SER A 652 -6.44 18.40 47.15
C SER A 652 -7.91 18.19 46.73
N GLU A 653 -8.78 19.19 46.89
CA GLU A 653 -10.19 19.17 46.48
C GLU A 653 -10.35 19.16 44.96
N THR A 654 -9.58 20.00 44.26
CA THR A 654 -9.60 20.06 42.79
C THR A 654 -9.10 18.74 42.21
N TYR A 655 -8.06 18.17 42.81
CA TYR A 655 -7.51 16.88 42.39
C TYR A 655 -8.46 15.71 42.66
N ALA A 656 -9.14 15.70 43.81
CA ALA A 656 -10.16 14.70 44.14
C ALA A 656 -11.31 14.68 43.12
N LYS A 657 -11.82 15.85 42.73
CA LYS A 657 -12.81 15.97 41.65
C LYS A 657 -12.30 15.42 40.33
N ALA A 658 -11.04 15.68 40.00
CA ALA A 658 -10.41 15.16 38.78
C ALA A 658 -10.33 13.63 38.79
N ILE A 659 -10.00 13.01 39.94
CA ILE A 659 -10.02 11.55 40.14
C ILE A 659 -11.40 10.98 39.84
N VAL A 660 -12.44 11.48 40.52
CA VAL A 660 -13.82 10.98 40.36
C VAL A 660 -14.34 11.22 38.93
N ALA A 661 -13.98 12.34 38.31
CA ALA A 661 -14.38 12.63 36.94
C ALA A 661 -13.81 11.63 35.91
N ARG A 662 -12.59 11.10 36.13
CA ARG A 662 -11.91 10.18 35.20
C ARG A 662 -11.97 8.72 35.64
N MET A 663 -12.57 8.44 36.80
CA MET A 663 -12.74 7.09 37.33
C MET A 663 -13.45 6.18 36.32
N GLY A 664 -12.92 4.97 36.13
CA GLY A 664 -13.46 3.99 35.19
C GLY A 664 -13.29 4.38 33.72
N CYS A 665 -12.28 5.18 33.39
CA CYS A 665 -11.96 5.58 32.02
C CYS A 665 -11.57 4.42 31.09
N GLY A 666 -11.38 3.22 31.63
CA GLY A 666 -10.94 2.05 30.89
C GLY A 666 -9.43 2.04 30.65
N TRP A 667 -8.70 3.04 31.16
CA TRP A 667 -7.26 3.08 31.09
C TRP A 667 -6.67 2.58 32.39
N ARG A 668 -5.82 1.56 32.28
CA ARG A 668 -5.09 1.00 33.42
C ARG A 668 -4.14 2.01 34.06
N LYS A 669 -3.53 2.90 33.29
CA LYS A 669 -2.64 3.97 33.77
C LYS A 669 -3.11 5.28 33.17
N TYR A 670 -3.44 6.27 34.01
CA TYR A 670 -3.80 7.60 33.55
C TYR A 670 -3.47 8.68 34.58
N CYS A 671 -3.40 9.93 34.14
CA CYS A 671 -3.29 11.09 35.02
C CYS A 671 -4.71 11.62 35.30
N PRO A 672 -5.18 11.68 36.55
CA PRO A 672 -6.49 12.26 36.85
C PRO A 672 -6.63 13.72 36.40
N PHE A 673 -5.57 14.51 36.58
CA PHE A 673 -5.55 15.94 36.28
C PHE A 673 -4.84 16.22 34.96
N TRP A 674 -5.52 16.91 34.05
CA TRP A 674 -5.07 17.10 32.67
C TRP A 674 -3.74 17.85 32.56
N VAL A 675 -3.44 18.79 33.46
CA VAL A 675 -2.15 19.50 33.45
C VAL A 675 -1.00 18.55 33.78
N HIS A 676 -1.21 17.62 34.73
CA HIS A 676 -0.21 16.57 35.02
C HIS A 676 -0.04 15.62 33.83
N ALA A 677 -1.09 15.38 33.05
CA ALA A 677 -1.01 14.61 31.80
C ALA A 677 -0.16 15.33 30.74
N VAL A 678 -0.31 16.65 30.59
CA VAL A 678 0.53 17.46 29.70
C VAL A 678 1.98 17.46 30.18
N GLN A 679 2.23 17.57 31.48
CA GLN A 679 3.57 17.47 32.05
C GLN A 679 4.22 16.11 31.77
N LEU A 680 3.47 15.02 31.93
CA LEU A 680 3.92 13.67 31.60
C LEU A 680 4.28 13.56 30.11
N TRP A 681 3.39 14.04 29.23
CA TRP A 681 3.63 14.02 27.79
C TRP A 681 4.87 14.83 27.38
N PHE A 682 5.03 16.04 27.93
CA PHE A 682 6.22 16.86 27.71
C PHE A 682 7.49 16.15 28.18
N SER A 683 7.39 15.43 29.30
CA SER A 683 8.51 14.65 29.82
C SER A 683 8.92 13.51 28.88
N GLU A 684 7.97 12.76 28.30
CA GLU A 684 8.22 11.68 27.35
C GLU A 684 8.89 12.14 26.04
N VAL A 685 8.74 13.42 25.68
CA VAL A 685 9.37 14.02 24.49
C VAL A 685 10.82 14.45 24.76
N MET A 686 11.17 14.76 26.01
CA MET A 686 12.53 15.16 26.39
C MET A 686 13.46 13.95 26.53
N GLY A 687 14.72 14.08 26.11
CA GLY A 687 15.75 13.09 26.41
C GLY A 687 16.09 13.03 27.89
N GLU A 688 16.55 11.87 28.38
CA GLU A 688 16.81 11.59 29.81
C GLU A 688 17.68 12.65 30.48
N GLY A 689 18.78 13.09 29.85
CA GLY A 689 19.65 14.11 30.42
C GLY A 689 18.99 15.49 30.62
N MET A 690 17.96 15.83 29.83
CA MET A 690 17.17 17.04 30.03
C MET A 690 16.15 16.85 31.15
N GLN A 691 15.50 15.69 31.20
CA GLN A 691 14.59 15.32 32.27
C GLN A 691 15.29 15.38 33.64
N ASP A 692 16.51 14.84 33.75
CA ASP A 692 17.31 14.86 34.97
C ASP A 692 17.64 16.28 35.41
N LYS A 693 18.05 17.15 34.48
CA LYS A 693 18.33 18.57 34.76
C LYS A 693 17.08 19.31 35.23
N TYR A 694 15.95 19.08 34.57
CA TYR A 694 14.68 19.68 34.95
C TYR A 694 14.24 19.21 36.34
N ALA A 695 14.30 17.89 36.60
CA ALA A 695 13.95 17.31 37.90
C ALA A 695 14.89 17.78 39.02
N ALA A 696 16.19 17.92 38.74
CA ALA A 696 17.17 18.46 39.68
C ALA A 696 16.91 19.92 40.05
N GLY A 697 16.42 20.74 39.11
CA GLY A 697 16.08 22.14 39.34
C GLY A 697 14.99 22.35 40.39
N ALA A 698 14.09 21.38 40.59
CA ALA A 698 13.02 21.46 41.59
C ALA A 698 13.47 21.07 43.02
N ILE A 699 14.65 20.44 43.17
CA ILE A 699 15.11 19.90 44.46
C ILE A 699 15.44 21.00 45.49
N PRO A 700 16.13 22.11 45.17
CA PRO A 700 16.46 23.14 46.17
C PRO A 700 15.24 23.73 46.88
N GLU A 701 14.15 23.98 46.15
CA GLU A 701 12.90 24.47 46.74
C GLU A 701 12.29 23.44 47.69
N LEU A 702 12.30 22.15 47.33
CA LEU A 702 11.83 21.07 48.18
C LEU A 702 12.68 20.90 49.44
N ILE A 703 14.02 21.05 49.34
CA ILE A 703 14.92 21.08 50.51
C ILE A 703 14.54 22.23 51.44
N ALA A 704 14.42 23.44 50.91
CA ALA A 704 14.08 24.62 51.71
C ALA A 704 12.71 24.48 52.40
N LEU A 705 11.73 23.85 51.74
CA LEU A 705 10.42 23.56 52.33
C LEU A 705 10.48 22.49 53.42
N HIS A 706 11.33 21.48 53.25
CA HIS A 706 11.54 20.44 54.25
C HIS A 706 12.22 21.00 55.50
N GLU A 707 13.25 21.83 55.34
CA GLU A 707 13.98 22.47 56.45
C GLU A 707 13.10 23.44 57.25
N LYS A 708 12.08 24.06 56.64
CA LYS A 708 11.07 24.85 57.36
C LYS A 708 10.10 24.01 58.19
N LYS A 709 10.05 22.70 57.98
CA LYS A 709 9.11 21.76 58.63
C LYS A 709 9.78 20.96 59.74
N ALA A 710 11.07 20.67 59.62
CA ALA A 710 11.93 20.13 60.67
C ALA A 710 12.13 21.19 61.77
#